data_AF-A0A6I4TJV7-F1
#
_entry.id   AF-A0A6I4TJV7-F1
#
_cell.length_a   1.000
_cell.length_b   1.000
_cell.length_c   1.000
_cell.angle_alpha   90.00
_cell.angle_beta   90.00
_cell.angle_gamma   90.00
#
_symmetry.space_group_name_H-M   'P 1'
#
loop_
_entity.id
_entity.type
_entity.pdbx_description
1 polymer ?
#
loop_
_entity_poly.entity_id
_entity_poly.type
_entity_poly.pdbx_seq_one_letter_code
_entity_poly.pdbx_strand_id
1 'polypeptide(L)'
;MSGFFSKRGKKPSKAKVAANENPGGETDAPQAFSRIQMLDSFENAGLGWFWATDAENRLIYLSPSAVDQAGLTKEETIGQSVADFFHQDEEHVREGRPLKFLVSARNSISHHPVKVAASREESPQYWELTGVPQYDEEKNFIGYRGSAKDVTASRASRIDAERMAQYDSLTGLGNRHRMTKRLTSTLKAFHASQRSCALLMLDLDRFKQVNDTHGHPAGDDLLKQVANRIERIVGNKGEIGRLGGDEFQVMLQDMDDRAELGELADRLIKMISQPYQVNNTRVTIGTSVGVAVSPFDGVEPDELVKAADLALYAAKNKGKGCYRFYNVDMRDGAQTRNQIETDLRRAMEDGELRMYYQPIVSSQDHNLKCLEALMRWEHPERGFIPPSQFIPVAEEIGMINELGDWALQQVCKDAAGWPFELRVAVNVSAIQFAQDDFPEKVKEALREARMPPARLELEITESVFVGDAGRTQEMFEDLKRIGVRLALDDFGTGYSSLSYLQKAPFDKIKIDQAFVRGATEKGNNNPAIMSAIVNLAESLGMETVAEGVETKDELTLVKERGASHVQGFIFSPAISHDELLERLENKELKYEARGPERFRSERKSVFRRVGLIHEDHRYHVTMRDLSKTGARVEGLLNVPVDTQVVLDLGGGQLAVAVVRRSEEYTQGLEFETPLISDGADGLCTRHRVSPYEIASASNAPLASLPEDPYALLMAENAANGTRKQFLEVDTSNASRKRKAG
;
A
#
# COMPACT_ATOMS: atom_id res chain seq x y z
N MET A 1 -26.59 4.57 44.22
CA MET A 1 -27.41 3.35 44.42
C MET A 1 -26.53 2.17 44.03
N SER A 2 -26.07 1.26 44.91
CA SER A 2 -26.78 0.11 45.55
C SER A 2 -27.39 -0.87 44.52
N GLY A 3 -27.10 -2.18 44.44
CA GLY A 3 -26.23 -3.12 45.22
C GLY A 3 -26.06 -4.48 44.46
N PHE A 4 -25.89 -5.70 45.01
CA PHE A 4 -25.69 -6.17 46.40
C PHE A 4 -25.29 -7.70 46.49
N PHE A 5 -24.06 -8.07 46.94
CA PHE A 5 -23.62 -9.41 47.49
C PHE A 5 -23.61 -10.67 46.57
N SER A 6 -22.88 -11.79 46.80
CA SER A 6 -21.66 -12.23 47.55
C SER A 6 -21.26 -13.67 47.04
N LYS A 7 -20.14 -14.38 47.32
CA LYS A 7 -19.62 -14.87 48.63
C LYS A 7 -18.37 -15.79 48.46
N ARG A 8 -17.38 -15.72 49.38
CA ARG A 8 -16.41 -16.74 49.95
C ARG A 8 -15.72 -17.82 49.05
N GLY A 9 -14.47 -18.26 49.32
CA GLY A 9 -13.44 -17.75 50.26
C GLY A 9 -12.30 -18.72 50.67
N LYS A 10 -11.21 -18.12 51.21
CA LYS A 10 -10.11 -18.61 52.09
C LYS A 10 -9.00 -19.58 51.60
N LYS A 11 -7.75 -19.17 51.92
CA LYS A 11 -6.46 -19.90 51.89
C LYS A 11 -6.25 -20.79 53.13
N PRO A 12 -5.34 -21.81 53.09
CA PRO A 12 -4.92 -22.59 54.26
C PRO A 12 -3.80 -21.93 55.09
N SER A 13 -3.59 -22.44 56.31
CA SER A 13 -2.60 -22.01 57.31
C SER A 13 -1.56 -23.10 57.62
N LYS A 14 -0.38 -22.71 58.10
CA LYS A 14 0.67 -23.62 58.62
C LYS A 14 0.28 -24.26 59.97
N ALA A 15 0.77 -25.47 60.22
CA ALA A 15 0.98 -26.04 61.57
C ALA A 15 2.11 -27.11 61.55
N LYS A 16 2.74 -27.38 62.71
CA LYS A 16 3.89 -28.29 62.90
C LYS A 16 3.46 -29.69 63.38
N VAL A 17 4.23 -30.73 63.04
CA VAL A 17 4.38 -32.02 63.77
C VAL A 17 5.85 -32.45 63.57
N ALA A 18 6.74 -32.35 64.56
CA ALA A 18 7.05 -33.31 65.65
C ALA A 18 7.86 -34.54 65.18
N ALA A 19 8.98 -34.79 65.86
CA ALA A 19 9.86 -35.94 65.60
C ALA A 19 9.39 -37.18 66.38
N ASN A 20 9.69 -38.36 65.87
CA ASN A 20 9.66 -39.60 66.65
C ASN A 20 10.73 -40.59 66.15
N GLU A 21 11.10 -41.53 67.00
CA GLU A 21 12.36 -42.30 66.92
C GLU A 21 12.30 -43.54 66.00
N ASN A 22 13.49 -44.04 65.62
CA ASN A 22 13.67 -45.31 64.90
C ASN A 22 13.19 -46.51 65.73
N PRO A 23 12.85 -47.62 65.05
CA PRO A 23 13.69 -48.80 65.25
C PRO A 23 14.15 -49.42 63.92
N GLY A 24 15.31 -50.07 63.95
CA GLY A 24 15.89 -50.71 62.77
C GLY A 24 15.08 -51.93 62.31
N GLY A 25 14.93 -52.06 60.99
CA GLY A 25 14.58 -53.29 60.32
C GLY A 25 15.50 -53.45 59.12
N GLU A 26 16.25 -54.55 59.07
CA GLU A 26 17.01 -54.94 57.88
C GLU A 26 16.01 -55.31 56.76
N THR A 27 15.80 -54.38 55.83
CA THR A 27 15.14 -54.72 54.57
C THR A 27 16.19 -55.14 53.55
N ASP A 28 16.44 -56.44 53.47
CA ASP A 28 17.11 -57.08 52.35
C ASP A 28 16.47 -56.60 51.03
N ALA A 29 17.18 -55.76 50.28
CA ALA A 29 16.79 -55.36 48.94
C ALA A 29 17.47 -56.31 47.94
N PRO A 30 16.72 -57.18 47.25
CA PRO A 30 17.32 -58.21 46.43
C PRO A 30 17.93 -57.64 45.13
N GLN A 31 19.05 -58.24 44.74
CA GLN A 31 19.73 -58.13 43.44
C GLN A 31 20.44 -56.78 43.16
N ALA A 32 21.77 -56.85 43.22
CA ALA A 32 22.63 -55.93 42.51
C ALA A 32 22.40 -56.09 40.99
N PHE A 33 21.67 -55.15 40.38
CA PHE A 33 21.69 -54.96 38.93
C PHE A 33 23.14 -54.83 38.48
N SER A 34 23.57 -55.66 37.53
CA SER A 34 24.94 -55.52 37.03
C SER A 34 25.07 -54.19 36.27
N ARG A 35 26.23 -53.53 36.38
CA ARG A 35 26.49 -52.29 35.63
C ARG A 35 26.30 -52.48 34.12
N ILE A 36 26.50 -53.70 33.62
CA ILE A 36 26.28 -54.09 32.22
C ILE A 36 24.77 -54.04 31.90
N GLN A 37 23.92 -54.68 32.71
CA GLN A 37 22.46 -54.65 32.51
C GLN A 37 21.87 -53.23 32.52
N MET A 38 22.45 -52.30 33.29
CA MET A 38 22.06 -50.88 33.24
C MET A 38 22.45 -50.20 31.91
N LEU A 39 23.62 -50.52 31.36
CA LEU A 39 24.06 -50.00 30.05
C LEU A 39 23.22 -50.61 28.92
N ASP A 40 22.96 -51.91 28.97
CA ASP A 40 22.06 -52.60 28.02
C ASP A 40 20.65 -51.99 28.08
N SER A 41 20.13 -51.69 29.27
CA SER A 41 18.82 -51.04 29.44
C SER A 41 18.80 -49.60 28.93
N PHE A 42 19.93 -48.88 29.01
CA PHE A 42 20.08 -47.52 28.50
C PHE A 42 20.05 -47.48 26.96
N GLU A 43 20.75 -48.43 26.31
CA GLU A 43 20.71 -48.58 24.85
C GLU A 43 19.32 -49.04 24.37
N ASN A 44 18.74 -50.07 25.00
CA ASN A 44 17.42 -50.60 24.63
C ASN A 44 16.28 -49.58 24.85
N ALA A 45 16.46 -48.61 25.75
CA ALA A 45 15.55 -47.49 25.94
C ALA A 45 15.74 -46.34 24.91
N GLY A 46 16.70 -46.46 23.98
CA GLY A 46 16.99 -45.44 22.96
C GLY A 46 17.55 -44.13 23.53
N LEU A 47 18.12 -44.16 24.74
CA LEU A 47 18.61 -42.94 25.42
C LEU A 47 19.95 -42.45 24.85
N GLY A 48 20.71 -43.37 24.26
CA GLY A 48 21.98 -43.12 23.59
C GLY A 48 22.79 -44.41 23.45
N TRP A 49 23.98 -44.26 22.87
CA TRP A 49 24.93 -45.31 22.54
C TRP A 49 26.29 -45.03 23.17
N PHE A 50 27.18 -46.03 23.13
CA PHE A 50 28.57 -45.92 23.60
C PHE A 50 29.55 -46.16 22.46
N TRP A 51 30.70 -45.48 22.52
CA TRP A 51 31.77 -45.61 21.54
C TRP A 51 33.15 -45.59 22.21
N ALA A 52 34.14 -46.19 21.54
CA ALA A 52 35.51 -46.26 22.01
C ALA A 52 36.51 -46.21 20.87
N THR A 53 37.70 -45.67 21.12
CA THR A 53 38.83 -45.73 20.18
C THR A 53 40.06 -46.44 20.75
N ASP A 54 40.99 -46.80 19.86
CA ASP A 54 42.39 -47.07 20.19
C ASP A 54 43.20 -45.77 20.38
N ALA A 55 44.51 -45.92 20.64
CA ALA A 55 45.46 -44.83 20.85
C ALA A 55 45.73 -43.99 19.58
N GLU A 56 45.49 -44.55 18.39
CA GLU A 56 45.54 -43.84 17.11
C GLU A 56 44.21 -43.15 16.75
N ASN A 57 43.21 -43.22 17.65
CA ASN A 57 41.87 -42.65 17.51
C ASN A 57 40.99 -43.33 16.44
N ARG A 58 41.24 -44.61 16.12
CA ARG A 58 40.32 -45.42 15.32
C ARG A 58 39.26 -46.06 16.21
N LEU A 59 38.01 -46.10 15.73
CA LEU A 59 36.90 -46.73 16.44
C LEU A 59 37.15 -48.23 16.65
N ILE A 60 37.20 -48.67 17.90
CA ILE A 60 37.30 -50.09 18.29
C ILE A 60 35.97 -50.65 18.81
N TYR A 61 35.04 -49.77 19.17
CA TYR A 61 33.69 -50.12 19.57
C TYR A 61 32.72 -48.99 19.23
N LEU A 62 31.54 -49.39 18.76
CA LEU A 62 30.32 -48.61 18.71
C LEU A 62 29.18 -49.58 19.08
N SER A 63 28.19 -49.14 19.84
CA SER A 63 27.02 -49.96 20.21
C SER A 63 26.36 -50.59 18.98
N PRO A 64 26.00 -51.90 18.99
CA PRO A 64 25.38 -52.55 17.84
C PRO A 64 24.10 -51.84 17.36
N SER A 65 23.29 -51.38 18.32
CA SER A 65 22.06 -50.60 18.08
C SER A 65 22.30 -49.30 17.31
N ALA A 66 23.49 -48.68 17.42
CA ALA A 66 23.88 -47.50 16.65
C ALA A 66 24.30 -47.84 15.21
N VAL A 67 24.96 -48.98 15.04
CA VAL A 67 25.37 -49.52 13.72
C VAL A 67 24.12 -49.86 12.90
N ASP A 68 23.15 -50.54 13.53
CA ASP A 68 21.87 -50.89 12.95
C ASP A 68 21.05 -49.64 12.57
N GLN A 69 20.92 -48.65 13.47
CA GLN A 69 20.19 -47.41 13.21
C GLN A 69 20.87 -46.51 12.15
N ALA A 70 22.19 -46.57 11.99
CA ALA A 70 22.91 -45.88 10.93
C ALA A 70 22.81 -46.59 9.55
N GLY A 71 22.30 -47.83 9.51
CA GLY A 71 22.26 -48.66 8.30
C GLY A 71 23.63 -49.17 7.86
N LEU A 72 24.58 -49.31 8.79
CA LEU A 72 25.99 -49.64 8.56
C LEU A 72 26.29 -51.12 8.82
N THR A 73 27.42 -51.62 8.33
CA THR A 73 28.02 -52.85 8.88
C THR A 73 29.14 -52.56 9.88
N LYS A 74 29.51 -53.59 10.65
CA LYS A 74 30.60 -53.51 11.62
C LYS A 74 31.96 -53.28 10.96
N GLU A 75 32.16 -53.88 9.78
CA GLU A 75 33.36 -53.75 8.95
C GLU A 75 33.50 -52.34 8.35
N GLU A 76 32.38 -51.66 8.12
CA GLU A 76 32.35 -50.25 7.69
C GLU A 76 32.59 -49.28 8.84
N THR A 77 32.42 -49.69 10.10
CA THR A 77 32.47 -48.81 11.28
C THR A 77 33.79 -48.95 12.06
N ILE A 78 34.23 -50.17 12.31
CA ILE A 78 35.37 -50.47 13.20
C ILE A 78 36.69 -50.35 12.41
N GLY A 79 37.69 -49.71 13.01
CA GLY A 79 38.97 -49.41 12.40
C GLY A 79 39.02 -48.05 11.66
N GLN A 80 37.87 -47.39 11.47
CA GLN A 80 37.85 -46.02 10.93
C GLN A 80 38.33 -44.98 11.96
N SER A 81 39.05 -43.97 11.49
CA SER A 81 39.40 -42.77 12.28
C SER A 81 38.14 -42.06 12.76
N VAL A 82 38.01 -41.81 14.07
CA VAL A 82 36.81 -41.21 14.66
C VAL A 82 36.48 -39.82 14.08
N ALA A 83 37.50 -39.06 13.67
CA ALA A 83 37.33 -37.73 13.10
C ALA A 83 37.01 -37.73 11.60
N ASP A 84 37.17 -38.88 10.93
CA ASP A 84 36.83 -39.05 9.52
C ASP A 84 35.52 -39.85 9.36
N PHE A 85 35.11 -40.66 10.36
CA PHE A 85 33.78 -41.28 10.44
C PHE A 85 32.68 -40.29 10.88
N PHE A 86 33.01 -39.40 11.82
CA PHE A 86 32.13 -38.34 12.28
C PHE A 86 32.56 -37.00 11.69
N HIS A 87 31.92 -36.61 10.59
CA HIS A 87 32.15 -35.31 9.97
C HIS A 87 31.63 -34.18 10.87
N GLN A 88 32.37 -33.07 10.91
CA GLN A 88 31.85 -31.85 11.53
C GLN A 88 30.73 -31.27 10.65
N ASP A 89 29.66 -30.80 11.29
CA ASP A 89 28.61 -30.06 10.61
C ASP A 89 29.10 -28.65 10.22
N GLU A 90 29.21 -28.39 8.92
CA GLU A 90 29.76 -27.14 8.39
C GLU A 90 28.89 -25.90 8.70
N GLU A 91 27.58 -26.09 8.94
CA GLU A 91 26.68 -24.99 9.33
C GLU A 91 27.01 -24.40 10.72
N HIS A 92 27.62 -25.17 11.62
CA HIS A 92 27.90 -24.77 13.02
C HIS A 92 29.40 -24.46 13.29
N VAL A 93 30.20 -24.17 12.25
CA VAL A 93 31.64 -23.82 12.38
C VAL A 93 31.92 -22.60 13.30
N ARG A 94 30.91 -21.80 13.65
CA ARG A 94 31.08 -20.56 14.43
C ARG A 94 31.22 -20.71 15.95
N GLU A 95 30.97 -21.88 16.54
CA GLU A 95 30.90 -22.02 18.01
C GLU A 95 31.84 -23.05 18.66
N GLY A 96 32.65 -23.80 17.88
CA GLY A 96 33.49 -24.88 18.43
C GLY A 96 34.81 -25.13 17.72
N ARG A 97 35.77 -25.75 18.45
CA ARG A 97 37.00 -26.28 17.86
C ARG A 97 36.69 -27.60 17.12
N PRO A 98 37.25 -27.86 15.92
CA PRO A 98 36.96 -29.07 15.18
C PRO A 98 37.22 -30.37 15.94
N LEU A 99 36.39 -31.39 15.73
CA LEU A 99 36.54 -32.71 16.36
C LEU A 99 37.96 -33.27 16.18
N LYS A 100 38.51 -33.15 14.97
CA LYS A 100 39.90 -33.53 14.63
C LYS A 100 40.93 -32.85 15.53
N PHE A 101 40.73 -31.57 15.86
CA PHE A 101 41.59 -30.82 16.79
C PHE A 101 41.41 -31.31 18.24
N LEU A 102 40.17 -31.50 18.70
CA LEU A 102 39.87 -31.97 20.06
C LEU A 102 40.53 -33.33 20.33
N VAL A 103 40.39 -34.25 19.39
CA VAL A 103 40.95 -35.61 19.43
C VAL A 103 42.48 -35.58 19.34
N SER A 104 43.08 -34.82 18.40
CA SER A 104 44.55 -34.73 18.29
C SER A 104 45.20 -34.07 19.52
N ALA A 105 44.51 -33.11 20.15
CA ALA A 105 44.97 -32.45 21.36
C ALA A 105 44.58 -33.19 22.64
N ARG A 106 43.98 -34.39 22.54
CA ARG A 106 43.54 -35.24 23.66
C ARG A 106 42.61 -34.55 24.67
N ASN A 107 41.80 -33.60 24.20
CA ASN A 107 40.82 -32.89 25.03
C ASN A 107 39.55 -33.73 25.24
N SER A 108 38.82 -33.48 26.32
CA SER A 108 37.44 -33.99 26.46
C SER A 108 36.53 -33.41 25.38
N ILE A 109 35.66 -34.26 24.84
CA ILE A 109 34.59 -33.92 23.90
C ILE A 109 33.31 -33.81 24.74
N SER A 110 32.53 -32.74 24.55
CA SER A 110 31.30 -32.51 25.31
C SER A 110 30.25 -31.91 24.40
N HIS A 111 29.11 -32.58 24.27
CA HIS A 111 27.97 -32.16 23.43
C HIS A 111 28.37 -31.71 22.01
N HIS A 112 29.31 -32.42 21.37
CA HIS A 112 29.82 -32.02 20.06
C HIS A 112 28.91 -32.57 18.94
N PRO A 113 28.24 -31.72 18.15
CA PRO A 113 27.40 -32.18 17.05
C PRO A 113 28.27 -32.72 15.91
N VAL A 114 27.84 -33.82 15.30
CA VAL A 114 28.51 -34.47 14.17
C VAL A 114 27.49 -35.00 13.17
N LYS A 115 27.91 -35.12 11.91
CA LYS A 115 27.18 -35.80 10.85
C LYS A 115 27.83 -37.17 10.61
N VAL A 116 27.04 -38.23 10.56
CA VAL A 116 27.55 -39.59 10.28
C VAL A 116 27.92 -39.66 8.79
N ALA A 117 29.18 -39.98 8.48
CA ALA A 117 29.71 -39.90 7.12
C ALA A 117 29.10 -40.93 6.15
N ALA A 118 28.62 -42.06 6.66
CA ALA A 118 28.29 -43.25 5.88
C ALA A 118 26.82 -43.73 6.03
N SER A 119 25.91 -42.91 6.56
CA SER A 119 24.49 -43.29 6.65
C SER A 119 23.93 -43.67 5.28
N ARG A 120 23.26 -44.83 5.20
CA ARG A 120 22.65 -45.34 3.96
C ARG A 120 21.21 -44.85 3.73
N GLU A 121 20.69 -44.00 4.61
CA GLU A 121 19.38 -43.38 4.44
C GLU A 121 19.45 -42.19 3.46
N GLU A 122 18.33 -41.87 2.80
CA GLU A 122 18.24 -40.69 1.91
C GLU A 122 18.39 -39.36 2.66
N SER A 123 18.27 -39.37 4.00
CA SER A 123 18.38 -38.20 4.87
C SER A 123 19.63 -38.26 5.76
N PRO A 124 20.36 -37.15 5.93
CA PRO A 124 21.57 -37.13 6.75
C PRO A 124 21.27 -37.25 8.26
N GLN A 125 21.87 -38.25 8.91
CA GLN A 125 21.80 -38.42 10.37
C GLN A 125 22.79 -37.51 11.10
N TYR A 126 22.33 -36.91 12.20
CA TYR A 126 23.10 -36.02 13.07
C TYR A 126 23.12 -36.52 14.51
N TRP A 127 24.32 -36.77 15.04
CA TRP A 127 24.52 -37.26 16.39
C TRP A 127 25.24 -36.21 17.25
N GLU A 128 25.14 -36.35 18.56
CA GLU A 128 25.90 -35.58 19.54
C GLU A 128 26.87 -36.49 20.27
N LEU A 129 28.16 -36.16 20.26
CA LEU A 129 29.23 -36.92 20.92
C LEU A 129 29.64 -36.29 22.24
N THR A 130 29.82 -37.13 23.26
CA THR A 130 30.56 -36.81 24.48
C THR A 130 31.61 -37.89 24.70
N GLY A 131 32.83 -37.53 25.11
CA GLY A 131 33.92 -38.49 25.25
C GLY A 131 35.09 -37.98 26.07
N VAL A 132 35.73 -38.88 26.81
CA VAL A 132 36.86 -38.59 27.68
C VAL A 132 38.09 -39.43 27.28
N PRO A 133 39.28 -38.83 27.21
CA PRO A 133 40.51 -39.55 26.93
C PRO A 133 40.82 -40.52 28.08
N GLN A 134 41.23 -41.74 27.74
CA GLN A 134 41.67 -42.76 28.69
C GLN A 134 43.19 -42.89 28.65
N TYR A 135 43.74 -43.26 29.80
CA TYR A 135 45.16 -43.48 29.99
C TYR A 135 45.38 -44.80 30.76
N ASP A 136 46.50 -45.47 30.51
CA ASP A 136 46.94 -46.61 31.32
C ASP A 136 47.59 -46.17 32.64
N GLU A 137 48.08 -47.13 33.43
CA GLU A 137 48.74 -46.87 34.73
C GLU A 137 50.04 -46.07 34.58
N GLU A 138 50.69 -46.12 33.41
CA GLU A 138 51.91 -45.36 33.07
C GLU A 138 51.60 -43.95 32.50
N LYS A 139 50.31 -43.62 32.33
CA LYS A 139 49.78 -42.39 31.71
C LYS A 139 50.00 -42.30 30.19
N ASN A 140 50.21 -43.41 29.49
CA ASN A 140 50.12 -43.46 28.04
C ASN A 140 48.65 -43.35 27.62
N PHE A 141 48.39 -42.65 26.52
CA PHE A 141 47.03 -42.49 25.98
C PHE A 141 46.57 -43.78 25.28
N ILE A 142 45.43 -44.33 25.70
CA ILE A 142 44.88 -45.61 25.18
C ILE A 142 43.57 -45.44 24.40
N GLY A 143 43.26 -44.20 23.97
CA GLY A 143 42.06 -43.85 23.20
C GLY A 143 40.96 -43.19 24.02
N TYR A 144 39.82 -42.96 23.40
CA TYR A 144 38.63 -42.35 24.00
C TYR A 144 37.61 -43.38 24.46
N ARG A 145 36.83 -43.04 25.48
CA ARG A 145 35.55 -43.69 25.82
C ARG A 145 34.47 -42.62 25.91
N GLY A 146 33.30 -42.88 25.35
CA GLY A 146 32.27 -41.86 25.24
C GLY A 146 30.88 -42.42 24.97
N SER A 147 29.93 -41.50 24.92
CA SER A 147 28.58 -41.74 24.46
C SER A 147 28.27 -40.93 23.19
N ALA A 148 27.34 -41.46 22.41
CA ALA A 148 26.74 -40.79 21.26
C ALA A 148 25.23 -40.78 21.46
N LYS A 149 24.52 -39.77 20.92
CA LYS A 149 23.06 -39.73 20.93
C LYS A 149 22.55 -39.21 19.60
N ASP A 150 21.50 -39.84 19.06
CA ASP A 150 20.79 -39.29 17.92
C ASP A 150 20.08 -37.98 18.30
N VAL A 151 20.40 -36.91 17.56
CA VAL A 151 19.76 -35.60 17.70
C VAL A 151 19.05 -35.19 16.42
N THR A 152 18.94 -36.04 15.41
CA THR A 152 18.36 -35.76 14.08
C THR A 152 16.94 -35.20 14.20
N ALA A 153 16.04 -35.90 14.90
CA ALA A 153 14.66 -35.45 15.09
C ALA A 153 14.54 -34.16 15.93
N SER A 154 15.39 -34.01 16.96
CA SER A 154 15.41 -32.79 17.79
C SER A 154 16.02 -31.59 17.05
N ARG A 155 16.98 -31.82 16.14
CA ARG A 155 17.58 -30.81 15.27
C ARG A 155 16.58 -30.37 14.22
N ALA A 156 15.91 -31.29 13.53
CA ALA A 156 14.84 -30.99 12.59
C ALA A 156 13.75 -30.14 13.28
N SER A 157 13.25 -30.62 14.43
CA SER A 157 12.27 -29.87 15.24
C SER A 157 12.75 -28.48 15.67
N ARG A 158 14.05 -28.32 16.02
CA ARG A 158 14.63 -27.02 16.35
C ARG A 158 14.71 -26.09 15.14
N ILE A 159 15.18 -26.58 14.00
CA ILE A 159 15.27 -25.83 12.74
C ILE A 159 13.86 -25.39 12.29
N ASP A 160 12.89 -26.30 12.34
CA ASP A 160 11.50 -26.00 11.98
C ASP A 160 10.87 -25.00 12.95
N ALA A 161 11.16 -25.08 14.26
CA ALA A 161 10.72 -24.09 15.24
C ALA A 161 11.37 -22.71 15.02
N GLU A 162 12.69 -22.66 14.76
CA GLU A 162 13.41 -21.44 14.42
C GLU A 162 12.91 -20.81 13.11
N ARG A 163 12.50 -21.64 12.15
CA ARG A 163 11.89 -21.25 10.88
C ARG A 163 10.46 -20.71 11.09
N MET A 164 9.59 -21.43 11.77
CA MET A 164 8.23 -20.97 12.11
C MET A 164 8.22 -19.69 12.94
N ALA A 165 9.22 -19.48 13.80
CA ALA A 165 9.39 -18.24 14.55
C ALA A 165 9.72 -17.02 13.67
N GLN A 166 10.23 -17.21 12.45
CA GLN A 166 10.74 -16.13 11.59
C GLN A 166 10.08 -16.01 10.21
N TYR A 167 9.38 -17.04 9.74
CA TYR A 167 8.81 -17.09 8.39
C TYR A 167 7.30 -17.37 8.43
N ASP A 168 6.58 -16.84 7.45
CA ASP A 168 5.17 -17.13 7.21
C ASP A 168 5.04 -18.52 6.57
N SER A 169 4.26 -19.41 7.18
CA SER A 169 4.17 -20.82 6.77
C SER A 169 3.47 -21.04 5.42
N LEU A 170 2.70 -20.06 4.95
CA LEU A 170 1.98 -20.15 3.67
C LEU A 170 2.86 -19.71 2.49
N THR A 171 3.54 -18.57 2.64
CA THR A 171 4.27 -17.90 1.55
C THR A 171 5.78 -18.11 1.60
N GLY A 172 6.34 -18.52 2.74
CA GLY A 172 7.79 -18.65 2.93
C GLY A 172 8.53 -17.32 3.14
N LEU A 173 7.84 -16.18 3.09
CA LEU A 173 8.38 -14.85 3.34
C LEU A 173 8.67 -14.63 4.84
N GLY A 174 9.31 -13.52 5.19
CA GLY A 174 9.46 -13.13 6.61
C GLY A 174 8.10 -12.91 7.28
N ASN A 175 7.91 -13.42 8.50
CA ASN A 175 6.72 -13.10 9.28
C ASN A 175 6.85 -11.71 9.95
N ARG A 176 5.76 -11.21 10.54
CA ARG A 176 5.73 -9.94 11.29
C ARG A 176 6.85 -9.83 12.33
N HIS A 177 7.15 -10.91 13.08
CA HIS A 177 8.21 -10.90 14.10
C HIS A 177 9.61 -10.69 13.49
N ARG A 178 9.95 -11.41 12.41
CA ARG A 178 11.22 -11.22 11.69
C ARG A 178 11.34 -9.81 11.12
N MET A 179 10.28 -9.30 10.48
CA MET A 179 10.29 -7.97 9.88
C MET A 179 10.52 -6.87 10.94
N THR A 180 9.76 -6.87 12.04
CA THR A 180 9.97 -5.92 13.16
C THR A 180 11.38 -6.03 13.74
N LYS A 181 11.94 -7.23 13.87
CA LYS A 181 13.31 -7.46 14.37
C LYS A 181 14.38 -6.97 13.40
N ARG A 182 14.21 -7.18 12.09
CA ARG A 182 15.10 -6.66 11.04
C ARG A 182 15.04 -5.13 10.99
N LEU A 183 13.84 -4.53 10.97
CA LEU A 183 13.67 -3.08 11.00
C LEU A 183 14.34 -2.45 12.22
N THR A 184 14.04 -2.95 13.42
CA THR A 184 14.64 -2.45 14.68
C THR A 184 16.17 -2.54 14.69
N SER A 185 16.76 -3.59 14.13
CA SER A 185 18.22 -3.73 14.07
C SER A 185 18.85 -2.86 12.98
N THR A 186 18.19 -2.72 11.82
CA THR A 186 18.62 -1.83 10.72
C THR A 186 18.61 -0.37 11.14
N LEU A 187 17.51 0.15 11.71
CA LEU A 187 17.43 1.56 12.12
C LEU A 187 18.49 1.91 13.17
N LYS A 188 18.74 1.03 14.15
CA LYS A 188 19.79 1.22 15.16
C LYS A 188 21.20 1.27 14.55
N ALA A 189 21.49 0.45 13.54
CA ALA A 189 22.77 0.50 12.83
C ALA A 189 22.89 1.75 11.93
N PHE A 190 21.78 2.18 11.33
CA PHE A 190 21.76 3.28 10.37
C PHE A 190 21.78 4.66 11.05
N HIS A 191 21.23 4.77 12.27
CA HIS A 191 21.40 5.95 13.12
C HIS A 191 22.88 6.32 13.33
N ALA A 192 23.76 5.32 13.53
CA ALA A 192 25.19 5.56 13.73
C ALA A 192 25.96 5.88 12.44
N SER A 193 25.41 5.55 11.27
CA SER A 193 26.02 5.76 9.95
C SER A 193 25.31 6.83 9.11
N GLN A 194 24.31 7.51 9.68
CA GLN A 194 23.47 8.53 9.04
C GLN A 194 22.77 8.07 7.75
N ARG A 195 22.42 6.78 7.68
CA ARG A 195 21.78 6.13 6.51
C ARG A 195 20.26 6.12 6.62
N SER A 196 19.60 5.96 5.48
CA SER A 196 18.14 5.91 5.35
C SER A 196 17.60 4.49 5.25
N CYS A 197 16.31 4.30 5.55
CA CYS A 197 15.62 3.02 5.40
C CYS A 197 14.18 3.27 4.95
N ALA A 198 13.80 2.76 3.78
CA ALA A 198 12.44 2.86 3.27
C ALA A 198 11.61 1.62 3.62
N LEU A 199 10.37 1.87 4.00
CA LEU A 199 9.37 0.87 4.34
C LEU A 199 8.16 1.06 3.42
N LEU A 200 7.85 0.02 2.65
CA LEU A 200 6.64 -0.05 1.84
C LEU A 200 5.68 -1.04 2.52
N MET A 201 4.47 -0.59 2.80
CA MET A 201 3.35 -1.43 3.23
C MET A 201 2.44 -1.66 2.02
N LEU A 202 2.04 -2.91 1.78
CA LEU A 202 1.20 -3.31 0.67
C LEU A 202 -0.04 -4.05 1.19
N ASP A 203 -1.16 -3.83 0.52
CA ASP A 203 -2.43 -4.52 0.79
C ASP A 203 -3.08 -4.93 -0.54
N LEU A 204 -3.72 -6.09 -0.57
CA LEU A 204 -4.30 -6.65 -1.80
C LEU A 204 -5.76 -6.25 -1.97
N ASP A 205 -5.99 -5.25 -2.83
CA ASP A 205 -7.34 -4.74 -3.07
C ASP A 205 -8.24 -5.86 -3.60
N ARG A 206 -9.42 -6.02 -2.99
CA ARG A 206 -10.45 -7.03 -3.31
C ARG A 206 -10.07 -8.48 -2.97
N PHE A 207 -8.96 -8.76 -2.25
CA PHE A 207 -8.59 -10.13 -1.86
C PHE A 207 -9.70 -10.88 -1.10
N LYS A 208 -10.47 -10.18 -0.24
CA LYS A 208 -11.63 -10.77 0.43
C LYS A 208 -12.67 -11.35 -0.55
N GLN A 209 -12.96 -10.66 -1.66
CA GLN A 209 -13.91 -11.15 -2.68
C GLN A 209 -13.44 -12.46 -3.31
N VAL A 210 -12.13 -12.68 -3.44
CA VAL A 210 -11.54 -13.94 -3.93
C VAL A 210 -11.82 -15.08 -2.93
N ASN A 211 -11.62 -14.85 -1.63
CA ASN A 211 -11.95 -15.85 -0.60
C ASN A 211 -13.45 -16.16 -0.57
N ASP A 212 -14.29 -15.12 -0.64
CA ASP A 212 -15.74 -15.27 -0.55
C ASP A 212 -16.33 -15.99 -1.79
N THR A 213 -15.70 -15.83 -2.97
CA THR A 213 -16.16 -16.40 -4.25
C THR A 213 -15.53 -17.76 -4.60
N HIS A 214 -14.24 -17.96 -4.28
CA HIS A 214 -13.47 -19.15 -4.69
C HIS A 214 -12.95 -19.99 -3.51
N GLY A 215 -13.23 -19.57 -2.27
CA GLY A 215 -12.83 -20.25 -1.04
C GLY A 215 -11.38 -20.01 -0.62
N HIS A 216 -11.11 -20.23 0.67
CA HIS A 216 -9.77 -20.04 1.25
C HIS A 216 -8.61 -20.75 0.52
N PRO A 217 -8.75 -21.99 0.00
CA PRO A 217 -7.66 -22.62 -0.75
C PRO A 217 -7.25 -21.85 -2.02
N ALA A 218 -8.17 -21.12 -2.64
CA ALA A 218 -7.87 -20.26 -3.78
C ALA A 218 -7.17 -18.96 -3.34
N GLY A 219 -7.60 -18.37 -2.22
CA GLY A 219 -6.90 -17.24 -1.58
C GLY A 219 -5.47 -17.60 -1.16
N ASP A 220 -5.26 -18.79 -0.61
CA ASP A 220 -3.96 -19.30 -0.18
C ASP A 220 -2.97 -19.49 -1.35
N ASP A 221 -3.46 -19.99 -2.50
CA ASP A 221 -2.65 -20.10 -3.71
C ASP A 221 -2.34 -18.71 -4.31
N LEU A 222 -3.33 -17.82 -4.35
CA LEU A 222 -3.16 -16.43 -4.77
C LEU A 222 -2.07 -15.72 -3.95
N LEU A 223 -2.09 -15.86 -2.61
CA LEU A 223 -1.08 -15.27 -1.73
C LEU A 223 0.34 -15.79 -2.02
N LYS A 224 0.50 -17.08 -2.36
CA LYS A 224 1.78 -17.64 -2.80
C LYS A 224 2.22 -17.05 -4.14
N GLN A 225 1.31 -16.89 -5.09
CA GLN A 225 1.62 -16.27 -6.38
C GLN A 225 1.98 -14.78 -6.23
N VAL A 226 1.32 -14.05 -5.33
CA VAL A 226 1.65 -12.66 -4.95
C VAL A 226 3.06 -12.59 -4.36
N ALA A 227 3.37 -13.41 -3.36
CA ALA A 227 4.70 -13.47 -2.73
C ALA A 227 5.82 -13.64 -3.76
N ASN A 228 5.68 -14.63 -4.65
CA ASN A 228 6.60 -14.89 -5.75
C ASN A 228 6.77 -13.69 -6.71
N ARG A 229 5.72 -12.88 -6.93
CA ARG A 229 5.83 -11.66 -7.76
C ARG A 229 6.61 -10.56 -7.03
N ILE A 230 6.33 -10.34 -5.74
CA ILE A 230 7.06 -9.34 -4.92
C ILE A 230 8.55 -9.69 -4.88
N GLU A 231 8.90 -10.97 -4.63
CA GLU A 231 10.29 -11.44 -4.62
C GLU A 231 11.03 -11.19 -5.95
N ARG A 232 10.37 -11.40 -7.09
CA ARG A 232 10.97 -11.13 -8.41
C ARG A 232 11.20 -9.65 -8.70
N ILE A 233 10.39 -8.76 -8.11
CA ILE A 233 10.44 -7.32 -8.36
C ILE A 233 11.46 -6.63 -7.43
N VAL A 234 11.44 -6.99 -6.15
CA VAL A 234 12.36 -6.46 -5.13
C VAL A 234 13.74 -7.12 -5.22
N GLY A 235 13.78 -8.41 -5.52
CA GLY A 235 15.02 -9.19 -5.62
C GLY A 235 15.85 -9.12 -4.35
N ASN A 236 17.16 -8.95 -4.50
CA ASN A 236 18.11 -8.81 -3.41
C ASN A 236 18.21 -7.38 -2.82
N LYS A 237 17.36 -6.43 -3.25
CA LYS A 237 17.42 -5.04 -2.78
C LYS A 237 16.81 -4.81 -1.40
N GLY A 238 15.99 -5.74 -0.90
CA GLY A 238 15.26 -5.57 0.35
C GLY A 238 14.85 -6.88 1.03
N GLU A 239 14.36 -6.76 2.26
CA GLU A 239 13.66 -7.85 2.96
C GLU A 239 12.16 -7.75 2.66
N ILE A 240 11.51 -8.90 2.53
CA ILE A 240 10.09 -9.01 2.19
C ILE A 240 9.41 -9.88 3.26
N GLY A 241 8.25 -9.44 3.71
CA GLY A 241 7.45 -10.19 4.67
C GLY A 241 5.96 -10.14 4.41
N ARG A 242 5.24 -11.11 4.96
CA ARG A 242 3.79 -11.11 5.08
C ARG A 242 3.43 -10.88 6.55
N LEU A 243 2.64 -9.85 6.81
CA LEU A 243 2.33 -9.43 8.19
C LEU A 243 1.08 -10.13 8.75
N GLY A 244 0.21 -10.62 7.87
CA GLY A 244 -1.04 -11.34 8.17
C GLY A 244 -2.07 -11.08 7.07
N GLY A 245 -3.02 -11.99 6.85
CA GLY A 245 -4.07 -11.80 5.84
C GLY A 245 -3.51 -11.52 4.43
N ASP A 246 -3.88 -10.37 3.89
CA ASP A 246 -3.48 -9.73 2.64
C ASP A 246 -2.37 -8.66 2.80
N GLU A 247 -1.85 -8.42 4.01
CA GLU A 247 -0.80 -7.43 4.28
C GLU A 247 0.61 -7.97 3.96
N PHE A 248 1.33 -7.26 3.09
CA PHE A 248 2.75 -7.49 2.79
C PHE A 248 3.58 -6.26 3.13
N GLN A 249 4.87 -6.47 3.39
CA GLN A 249 5.81 -5.41 3.73
C GLN A 249 7.13 -5.61 3.00
N VAL A 250 7.70 -4.54 2.45
CA VAL A 250 9.03 -4.51 1.84
C VAL A 250 9.88 -3.48 2.58
N MET A 251 11.08 -3.86 3.00
CA MET A 251 12.05 -3.00 3.67
C MET A 251 13.31 -2.86 2.82
N LEU A 252 13.63 -1.64 2.40
CA LEU A 252 14.78 -1.30 1.56
C LEU A 252 15.80 -0.53 2.39
N GLN A 253 17.04 -0.98 2.34
CA GLN A 253 18.15 -0.36 3.04
C GLN A 253 18.79 0.71 2.15
N ASP A 254 19.12 1.87 2.74
CA ASP A 254 19.90 2.93 2.10
C ASP A 254 19.24 3.51 0.84
N MET A 255 17.94 3.78 0.97
CA MET A 255 17.08 4.25 -0.12
C MET A 255 16.12 5.30 0.40
N ASP A 256 16.26 6.54 -0.06
CA ASP A 256 15.37 7.66 0.22
C ASP A 256 14.92 8.44 -1.04
N ASP A 257 15.43 8.05 -2.21
CA ASP A 257 15.05 8.63 -3.50
C ASP A 257 13.58 8.30 -3.82
N ARG A 258 12.73 9.33 -3.76
CA ARG A 258 11.29 9.17 -3.95
C ARG A 258 10.92 8.89 -5.40
N ALA A 259 11.79 9.17 -6.38
CA ALA A 259 11.57 8.72 -7.75
C ALA A 259 11.80 7.21 -7.88
N GLU A 260 12.91 6.67 -7.36
CA GLU A 260 13.18 5.22 -7.41
C GLU A 260 12.17 4.41 -6.58
N LEU A 261 11.80 4.91 -5.40
CA LEU A 261 10.76 4.31 -4.55
C LEU A 261 9.39 4.34 -5.24
N GLY A 262 9.05 5.46 -5.90
CA GLY A 262 7.82 5.59 -6.68
C GLY A 262 7.77 4.61 -7.86
N GLU A 263 8.84 4.50 -8.65
CA GLU A 263 8.94 3.53 -9.75
C GLU A 263 8.88 2.07 -9.28
N LEU A 264 9.36 1.76 -8.07
CA LEU A 264 9.25 0.43 -7.49
C LEU A 264 7.82 0.14 -7.04
N ALA A 265 7.16 1.09 -6.37
CA ALA A 265 5.76 0.97 -5.96
C ALA A 265 4.84 0.80 -7.18
N ASP A 266 5.03 1.60 -8.23
CA ASP A 266 4.32 1.50 -9.51
C ASP A 266 4.51 0.13 -10.19
N ARG A 267 5.73 -0.43 -10.13
CA ARG A 267 6.00 -1.78 -10.64
C ARG A 267 5.32 -2.86 -9.80
N LEU A 268 5.37 -2.75 -8.47
CA LEU A 268 4.66 -3.67 -7.57
C LEU A 268 3.17 -3.68 -7.89
N ILE A 269 2.56 -2.50 -8.00
CA ILE A 269 1.16 -2.32 -8.38
C ILE A 269 0.87 -2.96 -9.74
N LYS A 270 1.56 -2.54 -10.80
CA LYS A 270 1.30 -3.02 -12.17
C LYS A 270 1.47 -4.54 -12.33
N MET A 271 2.41 -5.14 -11.59
CA MET A 271 2.70 -6.57 -11.65
C MET A 271 1.82 -7.42 -10.73
N ILE A 272 1.43 -6.93 -9.56
CA ILE A 272 0.44 -7.60 -8.71
C ILE A 272 -0.93 -7.54 -9.38
N SER A 273 -1.31 -6.41 -9.97
CA SER A 273 -2.57 -6.26 -10.70
C SER A 273 -2.69 -7.06 -12.00
N GLN A 274 -1.65 -7.80 -12.42
CA GLN A 274 -1.78 -8.76 -13.52
C GLN A 274 -2.65 -9.96 -13.11
N PRO A 275 -3.49 -10.53 -13.99
CA PRO A 275 -4.33 -11.66 -13.62
C PRO A 275 -3.54 -12.88 -13.16
N TYR A 276 -4.16 -13.65 -12.26
CA TYR A 276 -3.69 -14.90 -11.69
C TYR A 276 -4.50 -16.07 -12.23
N GLN A 277 -3.88 -17.24 -12.32
CA GLN A 277 -4.59 -18.48 -12.64
C GLN A 277 -4.66 -19.32 -11.37
N VAL A 278 -5.85 -19.48 -10.83
CA VAL A 278 -6.12 -20.15 -9.55
C VAL A 278 -7.24 -21.15 -9.77
N ASN A 279 -6.99 -22.45 -9.53
CA ASN A 279 -7.97 -23.53 -9.76
C ASN A 279 -8.63 -23.49 -11.16
N ASN A 280 -7.84 -23.24 -12.21
CA ASN A 280 -8.27 -23.02 -13.61
C ASN A 280 -9.18 -21.80 -13.88
N THR A 281 -9.43 -20.95 -12.88
CA THR A 281 -10.16 -19.69 -13.02
C THR A 281 -9.18 -18.52 -13.10
N ARG A 282 -9.52 -17.47 -13.86
CA ARG A 282 -8.75 -16.23 -13.96
C ARG A 282 -9.23 -15.24 -12.91
N VAL A 283 -8.37 -14.90 -11.96
CA VAL A 283 -8.66 -13.97 -10.85
C VAL A 283 -7.82 -12.71 -11.02
N THR A 284 -8.39 -11.54 -10.73
CA THR A 284 -7.66 -10.26 -10.72
C THR A 284 -7.89 -9.56 -9.39
N ILE A 285 -6.81 -9.07 -8.79
CA ILE A 285 -6.81 -8.24 -7.58
C ILE A 285 -6.06 -6.94 -7.89
N GLY A 286 -6.24 -5.91 -7.07
CA GLY A 286 -5.37 -4.74 -7.08
C GLY A 286 -4.31 -4.82 -5.98
N THR A 287 -3.52 -3.77 -5.84
CA THR A 287 -2.81 -3.51 -4.58
C THR A 287 -2.62 -2.01 -4.35
N SER A 288 -2.81 -1.60 -3.11
CA SER A 288 -2.51 -0.25 -2.63
C SER A 288 -1.18 -0.26 -1.88
N VAL A 289 -0.37 0.81 -1.98
CA VAL A 289 0.98 0.85 -1.38
C VAL A 289 1.21 2.14 -0.58
N GLY A 290 1.58 2.01 0.69
CA GLY A 290 2.03 3.12 1.53
C GLY A 290 3.55 3.12 1.70
N VAL A 291 4.20 4.27 1.53
CA VAL A 291 5.67 4.40 1.58
C VAL A 291 6.10 5.41 2.64
N ALA A 292 6.97 5.01 3.56
CA ALA A 292 7.61 5.89 4.53
C ALA A 292 9.13 5.65 4.57
N VAL A 293 9.91 6.69 4.88
CA VAL A 293 11.38 6.65 4.86
C VAL A 293 11.94 7.19 6.18
N SER A 294 12.71 6.37 6.89
CA SER A 294 13.46 6.78 8.08
C SER A 294 14.77 7.46 7.67
N PRO A 295 15.23 8.52 8.36
CA PRO A 295 14.64 9.14 9.56
C PRO A 295 13.51 10.16 9.30
N PHE A 296 13.25 10.53 8.04
CA PHE A 296 12.34 11.63 7.67
C PHE A 296 10.93 11.49 8.25
N ASP A 297 10.33 10.30 8.11
CA ASP A 297 8.93 10.00 8.46
C ASP A 297 8.78 9.29 9.82
N GLY A 298 9.89 8.99 10.47
CA GLY A 298 9.96 8.27 11.75
C GLY A 298 11.39 7.84 12.06
N VAL A 299 11.85 8.08 13.29
CA VAL A 299 13.20 7.66 13.74
C VAL A 299 13.13 6.27 14.37
N GLU A 300 12.06 6.00 15.12
CA GLU A 300 11.82 4.70 15.75
C GLU A 300 10.97 3.76 14.85
N PRO A 301 11.11 2.41 14.99
CA PRO A 301 10.40 1.44 14.16
C PRO A 301 8.88 1.61 14.16
N ASP A 302 8.28 1.86 15.32
CA ASP A 302 6.83 1.98 15.48
C ASP A 302 6.29 3.27 14.84
N GLU A 303 7.09 4.34 14.80
CA GLU A 303 6.75 5.57 14.09
C GLU A 303 6.72 5.34 12.58
N LEU A 304 7.77 4.69 12.06
CA LEU A 304 7.91 4.43 10.62
C LEU A 304 6.82 3.46 10.11
N VAL A 305 6.50 2.41 10.87
CA VAL A 305 5.39 1.50 10.55
C VAL A 305 4.07 2.25 10.53
N LYS A 306 3.81 3.11 11.51
CA LYS A 306 2.59 3.94 11.56
C LYS A 306 2.51 4.96 10.42
N ALA A 307 3.65 5.53 10.00
CA ALA A 307 3.71 6.43 8.86
C ALA A 307 3.39 5.70 7.54
N ALA A 308 3.97 4.50 7.33
CA ALA A 308 3.69 3.68 6.15
C ALA A 308 2.22 3.21 6.09
N ASP A 309 1.63 2.86 7.25
CA ASP A 309 0.22 2.47 7.37
C ASP A 309 -0.74 3.63 7.05
N LEU A 310 -0.49 4.83 7.58
CA LEU A 310 -1.25 6.04 7.25
C LEU A 310 -1.16 6.38 5.75
N ALA A 311 0.01 6.20 5.13
CA ALA A 311 0.18 6.38 3.70
C ALA A 311 -0.61 5.33 2.88
N LEU A 312 -0.56 4.05 3.30
CA LEU A 312 -1.29 2.96 2.66
C LEU A 312 -2.81 3.20 2.70
N TYR A 313 -3.31 3.61 3.86
CA TYR A 313 -4.70 4.00 4.04
C TYR A 313 -5.09 5.19 3.13
N ALA A 314 -4.23 6.21 3.02
CA ALA A 314 -4.43 7.33 2.10
C ALA A 314 -4.39 6.93 0.61
N ALA A 315 -3.75 5.82 0.25
CA ALA A 315 -3.77 5.26 -1.10
C ALA A 315 -5.10 4.52 -1.38
N LYS A 316 -5.54 3.66 -0.45
CA LYS A 316 -6.84 2.97 -0.55
C LYS A 316 -8.00 3.94 -0.76
N ASN A 317 -8.04 5.03 0.02
CA ASN A 317 -9.14 6.00 -0.02
C ASN A 317 -9.26 6.77 -1.35
N LYS A 318 -8.20 6.84 -2.17
CA LYS A 318 -8.19 7.62 -3.42
C LYS A 318 -8.67 6.82 -4.65
N GLY A 319 -9.07 5.57 -4.48
CA GLY A 319 -9.52 4.70 -5.57
C GLY A 319 -8.81 3.34 -5.65
N LYS A 320 -7.92 3.03 -4.69
CA LYS A 320 -7.12 1.79 -4.65
C LYS A 320 -6.15 1.69 -5.84
N GLY A 321 -5.35 0.62 -5.93
CA GLY A 321 -4.45 0.43 -7.09
C GLY A 321 -3.40 1.53 -7.30
N CYS A 322 -3.05 2.31 -6.26
CA CYS A 322 -2.08 3.41 -6.33
C CYS A 322 -1.12 3.37 -5.13
N TYR A 323 -0.08 4.21 -5.17
CA TYR A 323 0.82 4.40 -4.04
C TYR A 323 0.70 5.80 -3.42
N ARG A 324 1.14 5.94 -2.18
CA ARG A 324 1.28 7.21 -1.46
C ARG A 324 2.57 7.20 -0.68
N PHE A 325 3.34 8.29 -0.75
CA PHE A 325 4.32 8.59 0.29
C PHE A 325 3.64 9.20 1.51
N TYR A 326 4.14 8.92 2.71
CA TYR A 326 3.68 9.59 3.93
C TYR A 326 3.87 11.12 3.84
N ASN A 327 2.89 11.83 4.40
CA ASN A 327 2.93 13.27 4.66
C ASN A 327 2.18 13.53 5.97
N VAL A 328 2.60 14.53 6.74
CA VAL A 328 2.00 14.89 8.04
C VAL A 328 0.51 15.20 7.89
N ASP A 329 0.13 15.88 6.79
CA ASP A 329 -1.26 16.21 6.42
C ASP A 329 -2.19 14.97 6.36
N MET A 330 -1.66 13.74 6.24
CA MET A 330 -2.46 12.51 6.12
C MET A 330 -3.07 12.04 7.45
N ARG A 331 -2.56 12.50 8.60
CA ARG A 331 -3.17 12.18 9.91
C ARG A 331 -4.61 12.68 10.01
N ASP A 332 -4.89 13.85 9.46
CA ASP A 332 -6.20 14.49 9.51
C ASP A 332 -7.21 13.84 8.54
N GLY A 333 -6.70 13.17 7.50
CA GLY A 333 -7.51 12.46 6.50
C GLY A 333 -8.25 11.23 7.06
N ALA A 334 -7.63 10.50 8.00
CA ALA A 334 -8.26 9.35 8.63
C ALA A 334 -9.41 9.75 9.58
N GLN A 335 -9.20 10.81 10.38
CA GLN A 335 -10.25 11.38 11.20
C GLN A 335 -11.39 11.96 10.35
N THR A 336 -11.05 12.59 9.22
CA THR A 336 -12.02 13.09 8.22
C THR A 336 -12.92 11.98 7.68
N ARG A 337 -12.39 10.76 7.43
CA ARG A 337 -13.18 9.67 6.81
C ARG A 337 -14.25 9.10 7.75
N ASN A 338 -13.91 8.81 9.01
CA ASN A 338 -14.88 8.33 10.00
C ASN A 338 -16.00 9.35 10.25
N GLN A 339 -15.68 10.64 10.13
CA GLN A 339 -16.65 11.73 10.22
C GLN A 339 -17.56 11.76 8.99
N ILE A 340 -17.01 11.67 7.78
CA ILE A 340 -17.78 11.52 6.53
C ILE A 340 -18.75 10.33 6.58
N GLU A 341 -18.31 9.16 7.08
CA GLU A 341 -19.17 7.99 7.28
C GLU A 341 -20.35 8.28 8.25
N THR A 342 -20.08 9.02 9.32
CA THR A 342 -21.09 9.38 10.32
C THR A 342 -22.11 10.37 9.77
N ASP A 343 -21.65 11.37 9.02
CA ASP A 343 -22.47 12.50 8.58
C ASP A 343 -23.22 12.22 7.27
N LEU A 344 -22.70 11.36 6.39
CA LEU A 344 -23.32 11.07 5.09
C LEU A 344 -24.75 10.49 5.22
N ARG A 345 -25.03 9.72 6.27
CA ARG A 345 -26.40 9.23 6.55
C ARG A 345 -27.36 10.36 6.90
N ARG A 346 -26.90 11.36 7.66
CA ARG A 346 -27.69 12.55 7.99
C ARG A 346 -27.86 13.46 6.77
N ALA A 347 -26.82 13.62 5.96
CA ALA A 347 -26.84 14.47 4.76
C ALA A 347 -27.99 14.14 3.78
N MET A 348 -28.39 12.86 3.69
CA MET A 348 -29.57 12.45 2.91
C MET A 348 -30.90 12.86 3.56
N GLU A 349 -31.02 12.68 4.88
CA GLU A 349 -32.23 13.01 5.66
C GLU A 349 -32.44 14.53 5.78
N ASP A 350 -31.36 15.28 6.00
CA ASP A 350 -31.35 16.73 6.21
C ASP A 350 -31.31 17.55 4.89
N GLY A 351 -31.17 16.89 3.74
CA GLY A 351 -31.21 17.52 2.41
C GLY A 351 -29.97 18.34 2.05
N GLU A 352 -28.80 17.93 2.54
CA GLU A 352 -27.49 18.56 2.29
C GLU A 352 -26.88 18.16 0.93
N LEU A 353 -27.46 17.16 0.26
CA LEU A 353 -27.08 16.72 -1.07
C LEU A 353 -27.81 17.52 -2.15
N ARG A 354 -27.06 17.89 -3.21
CA ARG A 354 -27.55 18.64 -4.36
C ARG A 354 -27.09 18.00 -5.66
N MET A 355 -27.90 18.11 -6.71
CA MET A 355 -27.48 17.78 -8.07
C MET A 355 -27.04 19.05 -8.78
N TYR A 356 -25.84 19.02 -9.33
CA TYR A 356 -25.31 20.03 -10.24
C TYR A 356 -25.22 19.43 -11.64
N TYR A 357 -25.30 20.26 -12.67
CA TYR A 357 -25.38 19.82 -14.06
C TYR A 357 -24.24 20.40 -14.87
N GLN A 358 -23.44 19.55 -15.53
CA GLN A 358 -22.37 19.99 -16.43
C GLN A 358 -22.79 19.82 -17.90
N PRO A 359 -22.65 20.86 -18.75
CA PRO A 359 -23.08 20.78 -20.15
C PRO A 359 -22.15 19.91 -21.00
N ILE A 360 -22.75 18.97 -21.74
CA ILE A 360 -22.13 18.22 -22.83
C ILE A 360 -22.53 18.89 -24.14
N VAL A 361 -21.54 19.39 -24.85
CA VAL A 361 -21.70 20.33 -25.98
C VAL A 361 -21.22 19.66 -27.27
N SER A 362 -21.83 19.93 -28.42
CA SER A 362 -21.29 19.39 -29.69
C SER A 362 -19.98 20.09 -30.08
N SER A 363 -18.99 19.31 -30.52
CA SER A 363 -17.69 19.79 -31.00
C SER A 363 -17.77 20.68 -32.26
N GLN A 364 -18.90 20.63 -32.97
CA GLN A 364 -19.07 21.32 -34.26
C GLN A 364 -19.70 22.71 -34.13
N ASP A 365 -20.88 22.79 -33.49
CA ASP A 365 -21.70 24.02 -33.41
C ASP A 365 -21.68 24.70 -32.02
N HIS A 366 -21.12 24.02 -31.01
CA HIS A 366 -21.11 24.40 -29.60
C HIS A 366 -22.52 24.61 -28.98
N ASN A 367 -23.53 23.94 -29.53
CA ASN A 367 -24.85 23.85 -28.89
C ASN A 367 -24.88 22.69 -27.89
N LEU A 368 -25.56 22.92 -26.76
CA LEU A 368 -25.88 21.94 -25.73
C LEU A 368 -26.65 20.74 -26.31
N LYS A 369 -26.25 19.51 -25.95
CA LYS A 369 -26.91 18.28 -26.40
C LYS A 369 -27.35 17.37 -25.24
N CYS A 370 -26.55 17.30 -24.18
CA CYS A 370 -26.82 16.55 -22.97
C CYS A 370 -26.27 17.32 -21.75
N LEU A 371 -26.68 16.95 -20.54
CA LEU A 371 -26.16 17.47 -19.28
C LEU A 371 -25.76 16.28 -18.41
N GLU A 372 -24.53 16.23 -17.92
CA GLU A 372 -24.14 15.23 -16.91
C GLU A 372 -24.58 15.70 -15.53
N ALA A 373 -25.33 14.85 -14.83
CA ALA A 373 -25.79 15.11 -13.47
C ALA A 373 -24.76 14.61 -12.45
N LEU A 374 -24.25 15.56 -11.67
CA LEU A 374 -23.13 15.39 -10.77
C LEU A 374 -23.54 15.76 -9.35
N MET A 375 -23.58 14.76 -8.46
CA MET A 375 -23.90 14.97 -7.05
C MET A 375 -22.87 15.88 -6.38
N ARG A 376 -23.33 16.70 -5.41
CA ARG A 376 -22.54 17.57 -4.54
C ARG A 376 -23.06 17.46 -3.11
N TRP A 377 -22.18 17.65 -2.13
CA TRP A 377 -22.55 17.70 -0.72
C TRP A 377 -22.14 19.06 -0.13
N GLU A 378 -23.13 19.80 0.33
CA GLU A 378 -22.99 21.11 0.96
C GLU A 378 -23.12 20.98 2.48
N HIS A 379 -22.07 20.49 3.12
CA HIS A 379 -22.08 20.23 4.57
C HIS A 379 -22.09 21.55 5.37
N PRO A 380 -22.96 21.71 6.39
CA PRO A 380 -23.16 22.99 7.10
C PRO A 380 -21.90 23.52 7.79
N GLU A 381 -21.15 22.67 8.50
CA GLU A 381 -19.91 23.08 9.17
C GLU A 381 -18.67 23.11 8.26
N ARG A 382 -18.54 22.13 7.36
CA ARG A 382 -17.33 21.89 6.55
C ARG A 382 -17.36 22.58 5.19
N GLY A 383 -18.52 23.06 4.75
CA GLY A 383 -18.75 23.56 3.41
C GLY A 383 -18.79 22.41 2.39
N PHE A 384 -18.33 22.72 1.18
CA PHE A 384 -18.38 21.81 0.04
C PHE A 384 -17.49 20.57 0.21
N ILE A 385 -18.08 19.38 0.18
CA ILE A 385 -17.37 18.09 0.15
C ILE A 385 -17.46 17.51 -1.27
N PRO A 386 -16.33 17.27 -1.96
CA PRO A 386 -16.34 16.78 -3.35
C PRO A 386 -16.71 15.28 -3.42
N PRO A 387 -17.32 14.80 -4.52
CA PRO A 387 -17.71 13.39 -4.69
C PRO A 387 -16.56 12.39 -4.48
N SER A 388 -15.35 12.74 -4.91
CA SER A 388 -14.15 11.92 -4.73
C SER A 388 -13.76 11.64 -3.28
N GLN A 389 -14.37 12.33 -2.30
CA GLN A 389 -14.19 12.05 -0.87
C GLN A 389 -15.32 11.19 -0.27
N PHE A 390 -16.58 11.34 -0.72
CA PHE A 390 -17.72 10.69 -0.07
C PHE A 390 -18.32 9.51 -0.86
N ILE A 391 -18.23 9.49 -2.19
CA ILE A 391 -18.72 8.36 -3.00
C ILE A 391 -17.96 7.05 -2.66
N PRO A 392 -16.62 7.03 -2.53
CA PRO A 392 -15.90 5.81 -2.11
C PRO A 392 -16.23 5.37 -0.67
N VAL A 393 -16.69 6.29 0.19
CA VAL A 393 -17.19 5.94 1.53
C VAL A 393 -18.57 5.30 1.41
N ALA A 394 -19.47 5.88 0.61
CA ALA A 394 -20.80 5.35 0.36
C ALA A 394 -20.77 3.92 -0.22
N GLU A 395 -19.84 3.63 -1.13
CA GLU A 395 -19.64 2.29 -1.68
C GLU A 395 -19.21 1.28 -0.61
N GLU A 396 -18.25 1.64 0.25
CA GLU A 396 -17.74 0.73 1.28
C GLU A 396 -18.74 0.46 2.42
N ILE A 397 -19.62 1.43 2.74
CA ILE A 397 -20.68 1.27 3.76
C ILE A 397 -22.03 0.83 3.17
N GLY A 398 -22.12 0.56 1.87
CA GLY A 398 -23.32 0.10 1.17
C GLY A 398 -24.38 1.16 0.86
N MET A 399 -24.16 2.42 1.24
CA MET A 399 -25.07 3.55 1.00
C MET A 399 -25.13 4.03 -0.45
N ILE A 400 -24.23 3.58 -1.33
CA ILE A 400 -24.20 4.00 -2.74
C ILE A 400 -25.51 3.71 -3.49
N ASN A 401 -26.23 2.66 -3.11
CA ASN A 401 -27.53 2.33 -3.71
C ASN A 401 -28.61 3.36 -3.33
N GLU A 402 -28.66 3.76 -2.06
CA GLU A 402 -29.61 4.77 -1.56
C GLU A 402 -29.34 6.15 -2.19
N LEU A 403 -28.05 6.53 -2.30
CA LEU A 403 -27.62 7.75 -2.99
C LEU A 403 -27.95 7.74 -4.49
N GLY A 404 -27.70 6.61 -5.16
CA GLY A 404 -27.97 6.44 -6.58
C GLY A 404 -29.46 6.51 -6.91
N ASP A 405 -30.30 5.88 -6.10
CA ASP A 405 -31.76 5.93 -6.23
C ASP A 405 -32.30 7.36 -6.03
N TRP A 406 -31.82 8.06 -4.99
CA TRP A 406 -32.15 9.47 -4.76
C TRP A 406 -31.72 10.37 -5.93
N ALA A 407 -30.49 10.21 -6.42
CA ALA A 407 -29.98 10.97 -7.55
C ALA A 407 -30.82 10.73 -8.81
N LEU A 408 -31.15 9.47 -9.10
CA LEU A 408 -31.96 9.10 -10.25
C LEU A 408 -33.36 9.71 -10.20
N GLN A 409 -34.03 9.68 -9.05
CA GLN A 409 -35.34 10.33 -8.85
C GLN A 409 -35.25 11.85 -9.02
N GLN A 410 -34.28 12.51 -8.37
CA GLN A 410 -34.11 13.95 -8.43
C GLN A 410 -33.76 14.43 -9.86
N VAL A 411 -32.86 13.73 -10.55
CA VAL A 411 -32.46 14.05 -11.92
C VAL A 411 -33.60 13.85 -12.92
N CYS A 412 -34.36 12.76 -12.81
CA CYS A 412 -35.53 12.57 -13.69
C CYS A 412 -36.55 13.71 -13.52
N LYS A 413 -36.80 14.12 -12.27
CA LYS A 413 -37.72 15.21 -11.91
C LYS A 413 -37.23 16.56 -12.43
N ASP A 414 -35.96 16.88 -12.23
CA ASP A 414 -35.31 18.10 -12.71
C ASP A 414 -35.36 18.20 -14.24
N ALA A 415 -34.97 17.13 -14.93
CA ALA A 415 -34.95 17.09 -16.39
C ALA A 415 -36.35 17.12 -17.02
N ALA A 416 -37.36 16.58 -16.35
CA ALA A 416 -38.77 16.72 -16.77
C ALA A 416 -39.26 18.17 -16.71
N GLY A 417 -38.69 19.03 -15.86
CA GLY A 417 -39.02 20.45 -15.74
C GLY A 417 -38.39 21.37 -16.79
N TRP A 418 -37.39 20.91 -17.55
CA TRP A 418 -36.67 21.77 -18.50
C TRP A 418 -37.53 22.19 -19.71
N PRO A 419 -37.40 23.44 -20.21
CA PRO A 419 -38.20 23.95 -21.33
C PRO A 419 -37.82 23.37 -22.71
N PHE A 420 -36.79 22.52 -22.77
CA PHE A 420 -36.33 21.84 -23.98
C PHE A 420 -36.15 20.34 -23.71
N GLU A 421 -36.34 19.51 -24.74
CA GLU A 421 -36.11 18.06 -24.68
C GLU A 421 -34.60 17.71 -24.72
N LEU A 422 -33.86 18.17 -23.72
CA LEU A 422 -32.44 17.85 -23.54
C LEU A 422 -32.28 16.48 -22.88
N ARG A 423 -31.20 15.76 -23.24
CA ARG A 423 -30.79 14.54 -22.54
C ARG A 423 -30.14 14.89 -21.19
N VAL A 424 -30.23 13.98 -20.24
CA VAL A 424 -29.51 14.03 -18.97
C VAL A 424 -28.82 12.70 -18.70
N ALA A 425 -27.56 12.75 -18.30
CA ALA A 425 -26.78 11.58 -17.95
C ALA A 425 -26.62 11.44 -16.44
N VAL A 426 -26.69 10.20 -15.95
CA VAL A 426 -26.55 9.86 -14.53
C VAL A 426 -25.51 8.76 -14.38
N ASN A 427 -24.51 9.00 -13.54
CA ASN A 427 -23.48 8.03 -13.17
C ASN A 427 -24.07 6.87 -12.35
N VAL A 428 -23.76 5.62 -12.72
CA VAL A 428 -24.21 4.40 -12.05
C VAL A 428 -23.01 3.60 -11.56
N SER A 429 -22.94 3.34 -10.26
CA SER A 429 -21.87 2.52 -9.69
C SER A 429 -22.02 1.04 -10.09
N ALA A 430 -20.92 0.30 -10.15
CA ALA A 430 -20.96 -1.13 -10.44
C ALA A 430 -21.73 -1.93 -9.35
N ILE A 431 -21.77 -1.42 -8.12
CA ILE A 431 -22.53 -2.02 -7.01
C ILE A 431 -24.04 -1.85 -7.24
N GLN A 432 -24.48 -0.69 -7.71
CA GLN A 432 -25.89 -0.42 -8.03
C GLN A 432 -26.33 -1.16 -9.29
N PHE A 433 -25.51 -1.17 -10.36
CA PHE A 433 -25.77 -1.92 -11.58
C PHE A 433 -25.91 -3.44 -11.35
N ALA A 434 -25.27 -3.97 -10.30
CA ALA A 434 -25.35 -5.37 -9.91
C ALA A 434 -26.59 -5.73 -9.05
N GLN A 435 -27.52 -4.80 -8.79
CA GLN A 435 -28.79 -5.09 -8.12
C GLN A 435 -29.87 -5.49 -9.12
N ASP A 436 -30.57 -6.61 -8.89
CA ASP A 436 -31.58 -7.13 -9.84
C ASP A 436 -32.83 -6.23 -9.95
N ASP A 437 -33.10 -5.38 -8.94
CA ASP A 437 -34.23 -4.45 -8.94
C ASP A 437 -33.91 -3.08 -9.57
N PHE A 438 -32.66 -2.83 -9.99
CA PHE A 438 -32.25 -1.56 -10.60
C PHE A 438 -33.11 -1.14 -11.83
N PRO A 439 -33.49 -2.04 -12.76
CA PRO A 439 -34.40 -1.69 -13.85
C PRO A 439 -35.79 -1.22 -13.38
N GLU A 440 -36.28 -1.71 -12.24
CA GLU A 440 -37.55 -1.24 -11.65
C GLU A 440 -37.38 0.15 -11.02
N LYS A 441 -36.25 0.43 -10.36
CA LYS A 441 -35.93 1.80 -9.87
C LYS A 441 -35.89 2.82 -11.01
N VAL A 442 -35.28 2.46 -12.14
CA VAL A 442 -35.25 3.29 -13.36
C VAL A 442 -36.67 3.51 -13.91
N LYS A 443 -37.50 2.48 -14.01
CA LYS A 443 -38.91 2.63 -14.42
C LYS A 443 -39.70 3.53 -13.47
N GLU A 444 -39.49 3.39 -12.16
CA GLU A 444 -40.19 4.17 -11.15
C GLU A 444 -39.85 5.66 -11.26
N ALA A 445 -38.57 6.02 -11.25
CA ALA A 445 -38.10 7.41 -11.38
C ALA A 445 -38.61 8.09 -12.67
N LEU A 446 -38.52 7.39 -13.81
CA LEU A 446 -39.05 7.88 -15.10
C LEU A 446 -40.56 8.09 -15.07
N ARG A 447 -41.31 7.14 -14.49
CA ARG A 447 -42.78 7.19 -14.38
C ARG A 447 -43.25 8.33 -13.47
N GLU A 448 -42.59 8.53 -12.33
CA GLU A 448 -42.95 9.58 -11.37
C GLU A 448 -42.67 10.98 -11.93
N ALA A 449 -41.50 11.17 -12.54
CA ALA A 449 -41.16 12.41 -13.23
C ALA A 449 -41.95 12.63 -14.54
N ARG A 450 -42.56 11.56 -15.08
CA ARG A 450 -43.18 11.52 -16.42
C ARG A 450 -42.19 11.85 -17.54
N MET A 451 -40.91 11.51 -17.35
CA MET A 451 -39.87 11.79 -18.33
C MET A 451 -39.83 10.69 -19.41
N PRO A 452 -39.77 11.05 -20.71
CA PRO A 452 -39.52 10.07 -21.78
C PRO A 452 -38.20 9.30 -21.55
N PRO A 453 -38.19 7.96 -21.56
CA PRO A 453 -37.00 7.15 -21.25
C PRO A 453 -35.75 7.51 -22.06
N ALA A 454 -35.91 7.83 -23.35
CA ALA A 454 -34.81 8.17 -24.25
C ALA A 454 -34.09 9.51 -23.91
N ARG A 455 -34.62 10.30 -22.96
CA ARG A 455 -33.93 11.47 -22.40
C ARG A 455 -32.95 11.11 -21.27
N LEU A 456 -33.14 9.96 -20.61
CA LEU A 456 -32.22 9.46 -19.60
C LEU A 456 -31.09 8.67 -20.25
N GLU A 457 -29.86 8.97 -19.84
CA GLU A 457 -28.65 8.28 -20.22
C GLU A 457 -27.96 7.77 -18.95
N LEU A 458 -27.64 6.47 -18.91
CA LEU A 458 -26.96 5.86 -17.76
C LEU A 458 -25.48 5.70 -18.10
N GLU A 459 -24.62 6.38 -17.35
CA GLU A 459 -23.17 6.36 -17.50
C GLU A 459 -22.57 5.28 -16.58
N ILE A 460 -21.83 4.36 -17.17
CA ILE A 460 -21.39 3.11 -16.54
C ILE A 460 -19.92 2.88 -16.88
N THR A 461 -19.06 2.72 -15.89
CA THR A 461 -17.62 2.48 -16.10
C THR A 461 -17.33 1.06 -16.63
N GLU A 462 -16.15 0.85 -17.22
CA GLU A 462 -15.68 -0.49 -17.66
C GLU A 462 -15.74 -1.56 -16.55
N SER A 463 -15.78 -1.16 -15.27
CA SER A 463 -15.72 -2.07 -14.13
C SER A 463 -16.92 -3.04 -14.02
N VAL A 464 -18.07 -2.74 -14.63
CA VAL A 464 -19.24 -3.66 -14.64
C VAL A 464 -19.03 -4.95 -15.42
N PHE A 465 -18.02 -4.99 -16.31
CA PHE A 465 -17.66 -6.20 -17.05
C PHE A 465 -16.81 -7.18 -16.21
N VAL A 466 -16.41 -6.79 -14.99
CA VAL A 466 -15.66 -7.64 -14.05
C VAL A 466 -16.64 -8.46 -13.20
N GLY A 467 -17.23 -9.50 -13.80
CA GLY A 467 -18.21 -10.34 -13.12
C GLY A 467 -18.86 -11.40 -14.02
N ASP A 468 -20.10 -11.76 -13.70
CA ASP A 468 -20.91 -12.69 -14.49
C ASP A 468 -21.43 -12.01 -15.78
N ALA A 469 -20.81 -12.35 -16.90
CA ALA A 469 -21.16 -11.81 -18.21
C ALA A 469 -22.58 -12.15 -18.68
N GLY A 470 -23.22 -13.19 -18.13
CA GLY A 470 -24.62 -13.51 -18.43
C GLY A 470 -25.57 -12.49 -17.78
N ARG A 471 -25.46 -12.33 -16.46
CA ARG A 471 -26.27 -11.37 -15.69
C ARG A 471 -26.07 -9.92 -16.16
N THR A 472 -24.84 -9.53 -16.50
CA THR A 472 -24.53 -8.21 -17.08
C THR A 472 -25.27 -7.97 -18.41
N GLN A 473 -25.38 -9.00 -19.26
CA GLN A 473 -26.10 -8.91 -20.54
C GLN A 473 -27.62 -8.79 -20.33
N GLU A 474 -28.20 -9.59 -19.42
CA GLU A 474 -29.63 -9.51 -19.06
C GLU A 474 -30.00 -8.11 -18.53
N MET A 475 -29.17 -7.54 -17.65
CA MET A 475 -29.33 -6.17 -17.14
C MET A 475 -29.33 -5.12 -18.26
N PHE A 476 -28.42 -5.22 -19.23
CA PHE A 476 -28.42 -4.32 -20.39
C PHE A 476 -29.68 -4.48 -21.25
N GLU A 477 -30.14 -5.70 -21.49
CA GLU A 477 -31.35 -5.95 -22.29
C GLU A 477 -32.61 -5.41 -21.61
N ASP A 478 -32.73 -5.53 -20.29
CA ASP A 478 -33.85 -4.96 -19.53
C ASP A 478 -33.82 -3.44 -19.50
N LEU A 479 -32.64 -2.81 -19.34
CA LEU A 479 -32.50 -1.35 -19.43
C LEU A 479 -32.83 -0.83 -20.83
N LYS A 480 -32.33 -1.46 -21.91
CA LYS A 480 -32.69 -1.07 -23.28
C LYS A 480 -34.17 -1.31 -23.59
N ARG A 481 -34.83 -2.28 -22.94
CA ARG A 481 -36.29 -2.51 -23.04
C ARG A 481 -37.12 -1.38 -22.40
N ILE A 482 -36.59 -0.68 -21.39
CA ILE A 482 -37.19 0.56 -20.85
C ILE A 482 -37.07 1.71 -21.88
N GLY A 483 -36.03 1.67 -22.72
CA GLY A 483 -35.76 2.68 -23.74
C GLY A 483 -34.82 3.81 -23.27
N VAL A 484 -34.06 3.60 -22.19
CA VAL A 484 -32.98 4.51 -21.78
C VAL A 484 -31.77 4.37 -22.69
N ARG A 485 -30.92 5.39 -22.72
CA ARG A 485 -29.61 5.33 -23.37
C ARG A 485 -28.54 4.83 -22.38
N LEU A 486 -27.51 4.18 -22.91
CA LEU A 486 -26.39 3.68 -22.13
C LEU A 486 -25.08 4.30 -22.66
N ALA A 487 -24.22 4.74 -21.75
CA ALA A 487 -22.93 5.31 -22.07
C ALA A 487 -21.82 4.56 -21.31
N LEU A 488 -20.73 4.26 -22.01
CA LEU A 488 -19.52 3.69 -21.42
C LEU A 488 -18.60 4.83 -20.95
N ASP A 489 -18.32 4.85 -19.65
CA ASP A 489 -17.53 5.88 -18.98
C ASP A 489 -16.09 5.44 -18.67
N ASP A 490 -15.20 6.40 -18.43
CA ASP A 490 -13.75 6.21 -18.18
C ASP A 490 -13.05 5.30 -19.23
N PHE A 491 -13.45 5.35 -20.50
CA PHE A 491 -13.00 4.34 -21.48
C PHE A 491 -11.49 4.41 -21.75
N GLY A 492 -10.82 3.26 -21.62
CA GLY A 492 -9.39 3.09 -21.89
C GLY A 492 -8.46 3.17 -20.67
N THR A 493 -8.94 3.55 -19.48
CA THR A 493 -8.14 3.48 -18.24
C THR A 493 -8.24 2.13 -17.52
N GLY A 494 -9.21 1.30 -17.91
CA GLY A 494 -9.45 -0.05 -17.40
C GLY A 494 -8.92 -1.19 -18.27
N TYR A 495 -9.48 -2.38 -18.06
CA TYR A 495 -9.18 -3.59 -18.84
C TYR A 495 -10.11 -3.68 -20.06
N SER A 496 -9.89 -2.81 -21.04
CA SER A 496 -10.70 -2.73 -22.27
C SER A 496 -10.53 -3.97 -23.17
N SER A 497 -11.23 -5.07 -22.87
CA SER A 497 -11.39 -6.17 -23.83
C SER A 497 -12.46 -5.78 -24.85
N LEU A 498 -12.02 -5.45 -26.07
CA LEU A 498 -12.88 -5.09 -27.22
C LEU A 498 -14.03 -6.09 -27.47
N SER A 499 -13.89 -7.33 -27.01
CA SER A 499 -14.93 -8.36 -27.02
C SER A 499 -16.22 -7.99 -26.26
N TYR A 500 -16.15 -7.13 -25.24
CA TYR A 500 -17.33 -6.70 -24.48
C TYR A 500 -18.10 -5.61 -25.23
N LEU A 501 -17.38 -4.62 -25.79
CA LEU A 501 -17.94 -3.57 -26.65
C LEU A 501 -18.69 -4.12 -27.87
N GLN A 502 -18.30 -5.30 -28.38
CA GLN A 502 -19.00 -5.95 -29.49
C GLN A 502 -20.44 -6.41 -29.12
N LYS A 503 -20.75 -6.60 -27.83
CA LYS A 503 -22.03 -7.13 -27.36
C LYS A 503 -22.85 -6.14 -26.53
N ALA A 504 -22.20 -5.20 -25.86
CA ALA A 504 -22.87 -4.23 -25.01
C ALA A 504 -23.60 -3.16 -25.85
N PRO A 505 -24.91 -2.90 -25.61
CA PRO A 505 -25.72 -2.01 -26.45
C PRO A 505 -25.58 -0.52 -26.07
N PHE A 506 -24.33 -0.04 -25.96
CA PHE A 506 -24.02 1.36 -25.68
C PHE A 506 -24.39 2.28 -26.86
N ASP A 507 -24.82 3.49 -26.54
CA ASP A 507 -25.14 4.56 -27.50
C ASP A 507 -24.06 5.67 -27.52
N LYS A 508 -23.13 5.67 -26.55
CA LYS A 508 -22.06 6.65 -26.37
C LYS A 508 -20.82 6.01 -25.71
N ILE A 509 -19.63 6.48 -26.06
CA ILE A 509 -18.36 6.27 -25.33
C ILE A 509 -17.83 7.64 -24.84
N LYS A 510 -17.47 7.75 -23.56
CA LYS A 510 -16.78 8.90 -22.97
C LYS A 510 -15.27 8.60 -22.94
N ILE A 511 -14.47 9.51 -23.48
CA ILE A 511 -13.01 9.41 -23.56
C ILE A 511 -12.43 10.11 -22.33
N ASP A 512 -11.86 9.30 -21.43
CA ASP A 512 -11.29 9.75 -20.15
C ASP A 512 -10.34 10.94 -20.33
N GLN A 513 -10.47 11.92 -19.43
CA GLN A 513 -9.65 13.13 -19.37
C GLN A 513 -8.12 12.86 -19.39
N ALA A 514 -7.63 11.71 -18.95
CA ALA A 514 -6.23 11.31 -19.00
C ALA A 514 -5.69 11.14 -20.44
N PHE A 515 -6.57 10.88 -21.41
CA PHE A 515 -6.22 10.87 -22.84
C PHE A 515 -6.38 12.24 -23.50
N VAL A 516 -7.10 13.17 -22.88
CA VAL A 516 -7.33 14.52 -23.42
C VAL A 516 -6.30 15.51 -22.88
N ARG A 517 -6.13 15.56 -21.56
CA ARG A 517 -5.24 16.49 -20.85
C ARG A 517 -3.80 16.31 -21.30
N GLY A 518 -3.20 17.39 -21.80
CA GLY A 518 -1.82 17.38 -22.27
C GLY A 518 -1.57 16.56 -23.53
N ALA A 519 -2.61 16.14 -24.25
CA ALA A 519 -2.47 15.46 -25.54
C ALA A 519 -1.78 16.34 -26.62
N THR A 520 -1.75 17.65 -26.42
CA THR A 520 -1.05 18.61 -27.30
C THR A 520 0.45 18.78 -27.00
N GLU A 521 0.97 18.13 -25.94
CA GLU A 521 2.39 18.16 -25.60
C GLU A 521 3.26 17.36 -26.60
N LYS A 522 4.48 17.83 -26.86
CA LYS A 522 5.40 17.21 -27.83
C LYS A 522 5.84 15.82 -27.35
N GLY A 523 5.60 14.80 -28.18
CA GLY A 523 5.98 13.42 -27.91
C GLY A 523 4.91 12.60 -27.19
N ASN A 524 3.72 13.16 -26.94
CA ASN A 524 2.60 12.42 -26.38
C ASN A 524 1.91 11.54 -27.46
N ASN A 525 1.58 10.29 -27.08
CA ASN A 525 0.87 9.33 -27.93
C ASN A 525 -0.67 9.41 -27.78
N ASN A 526 -1.17 10.12 -26.77
CA ASN A 526 -2.60 10.31 -26.50
C ASN A 526 -3.45 10.68 -27.73
N PRO A 527 -3.03 11.58 -28.65
CA PRO A 527 -3.78 11.87 -29.88
C PRO A 527 -4.06 10.66 -30.77
N ALA A 528 -3.16 9.68 -30.80
CA ALA A 528 -3.33 8.45 -31.57
C ALA A 528 -4.33 7.50 -30.89
N ILE A 529 -4.30 7.43 -29.56
CA ILE A 529 -5.26 6.65 -28.77
C ILE A 529 -6.67 7.23 -28.93
N MET A 530 -6.84 8.54 -28.77
CA MET A 530 -8.11 9.23 -29.04
C MET A 530 -8.63 8.93 -30.46
N SER A 531 -7.77 9.01 -31.47
CA SER A 531 -8.14 8.70 -32.87
C SER A 531 -8.65 7.25 -33.02
N ALA A 532 -8.04 6.29 -32.33
CA ALA A 532 -8.47 4.90 -32.35
C ALA A 532 -9.83 4.70 -31.66
N ILE A 533 -10.08 5.38 -30.54
CA ILE A 533 -11.36 5.33 -29.81
C ILE A 533 -12.49 5.94 -30.65
N VAL A 534 -12.26 7.10 -31.29
CA VAL A 534 -13.26 7.74 -32.15
C VAL A 534 -13.61 6.85 -33.35
N ASN A 535 -12.62 6.31 -34.05
CA ASN A 535 -12.85 5.42 -35.19
C ASN A 535 -13.60 4.13 -34.78
N LEU A 536 -13.33 3.60 -33.58
CA LEU A 536 -14.03 2.44 -33.03
C LEU A 536 -15.50 2.77 -32.74
N ALA A 537 -15.77 3.89 -32.07
CA ALA A 537 -17.11 4.35 -31.75
C ALA A 537 -17.93 4.60 -33.04
N GLU A 538 -17.35 5.28 -34.03
CA GLU A 538 -17.99 5.51 -35.34
C GLU A 538 -18.32 4.19 -36.05
N SER A 539 -17.40 3.22 -36.03
CA SER A 539 -17.60 1.88 -36.60
C SER A 539 -18.71 1.07 -35.91
N LEU A 540 -19.00 1.39 -34.65
CA LEU A 540 -20.08 0.79 -33.85
C LEU A 540 -21.37 1.63 -33.83
N GLY A 541 -21.39 2.80 -34.48
CA GLY A 541 -22.54 3.71 -34.51
C GLY A 541 -22.78 4.48 -33.20
N MET A 542 -21.76 4.61 -32.34
CA MET A 542 -21.84 5.25 -31.03
C MET A 542 -21.43 6.73 -31.07
N GLU A 543 -22.06 7.57 -30.23
CA GLU A 543 -21.59 8.94 -29.98
C GLU A 543 -20.27 8.95 -29.19
N THR A 544 -19.47 10.02 -29.29
CA THR A 544 -18.25 10.20 -28.49
C THR A 544 -18.28 11.51 -27.73
N VAL A 545 -17.90 11.48 -26.45
CA VAL A 545 -17.62 12.67 -25.63
C VAL A 545 -16.13 12.66 -25.31
N ALA A 546 -15.42 13.76 -25.57
CA ALA A 546 -14.10 13.99 -24.99
C ALA A 546 -14.24 14.77 -23.69
N GLU A 547 -13.73 14.22 -22.59
CA GLU A 547 -13.86 14.79 -21.26
C GLU A 547 -12.67 15.65 -20.84
N GLY A 548 -12.86 16.45 -19.78
CA GLY A 548 -11.78 17.21 -19.16
C GLY A 548 -11.09 18.20 -20.09
N VAL A 549 -11.75 18.64 -21.17
CA VAL A 549 -11.20 19.66 -22.08
C VAL A 549 -11.20 21.01 -21.35
N GLU A 550 -10.01 21.59 -21.18
CA GLU A 550 -9.83 22.86 -20.47
C GLU A 550 -9.25 23.96 -21.36
N THR A 551 -8.59 23.59 -22.45
CA THR A 551 -7.84 24.53 -23.29
C THR A 551 -8.29 24.54 -24.76
N LYS A 552 -7.94 25.60 -25.48
CA LYS A 552 -8.38 25.77 -26.89
C LYS A 552 -7.64 24.85 -27.86
N ASP A 553 -6.38 24.52 -27.59
CA ASP A 553 -5.61 23.56 -28.37
C ASP A 553 -6.10 22.12 -28.15
N GLU A 554 -6.49 21.75 -26.93
CA GLU A 554 -7.21 20.50 -26.66
C GLU A 554 -8.54 20.45 -27.42
N LEU A 555 -9.37 21.50 -27.33
CA LEU A 555 -10.64 21.58 -28.06
C LEU A 555 -10.44 21.46 -29.59
N THR A 556 -9.38 22.08 -30.12
CA THR A 556 -9.00 21.99 -31.54
C THR A 556 -8.60 20.56 -31.90
N LEU A 557 -7.74 19.94 -31.11
CA LEU A 557 -7.29 18.56 -31.30
C LEU A 557 -8.48 17.58 -31.24
N VAL A 558 -9.34 17.69 -30.23
CA VAL A 558 -10.56 16.88 -30.05
C VAL A 558 -11.45 16.95 -31.30
N LYS A 559 -11.64 18.16 -31.84
CA LYS A 559 -12.41 18.40 -33.07
C LYS A 559 -11.72 17.81 -34.30
N GLU A 560 -10.40 17.96 -34.44
CA GLU A 560 -9.61 17.34 -35.51
C GLU A 560 -9.63 15.81 -35.47
N ARG A 561 -9.75 15.21 -34.28
CA ARG A 561 -9.87 13.74 -34.12
C ARG A 561 -11.28 13.21 -34.31
N GLY A 562 -12.27 14.07 -34.57
CA GLY A 562 -13.63 13.67 -34.94
C GLY A 562 -14.57 13.35 -33.76
N ALA A 563 -14.20 13.65 -32.51
CA ALA A 563 -15.11 13.44 -31.38
C ALA A 563 -16.40 14.26 -31.57
N SER A 564 -17.58 13.66 -31.36
CA SER A 564 -18.86 14.32 -31.70
C SER A 564 -19.32 15.35 -30.65
N HIS A 565 -18.91 15.14 -29.40
CA HIS A 565 -19.23 15.98 -28.24
C HIS A 565 -18.00 16.25 -27.38
N VAL A 566 -18.10 17.28 -26.54
CA VAL A 566 -17.06 17.77 -25.65
C VAL A 566 -17.67 18.14 -24.31
N GLN A 567 -16.95 17.80 -23.24
CA GLN A 567 -17.25 18.20 -21.88
C GLN A 567 -15.97 18.67 -21.18
N GLY A 568 -16.09 19.72 -20.36
CA GLY A 568 -14.97 20.26 -19.59
C GLY A 568 -15.10 21.75 -19.34
N PHE A 569 -14.18 22.28 -18.53
CA PHE A 569 -14.23 23.68 -18.09
C PHE A 569 -13.96 24.68 -19.21
N ILE A 570 -13.51 24.24 -20.40
CA ILE A 570 -13.47 25.07 -21.61
C ILE A 570 -14.84 25.66 -21.95
N PHE A 571 -15.95 25.00 -21.59
CA PHE A 571 -17.30 25.52 -21.81
C PHE A 571 -17.97 25.95 -20.51
N SER A 572 -17.98 25.07 -19.50
CA SER A 572 -18.53 25.38 -18.18
C SER A 572 -18.09 24.35 -17.13
N PRO A 573 -17.89 24.75 -15.87
CA PRO A 573 -18.02 23.83 -14.74
C PRO A 573 -19.46 23.33 -14.62
N ALA A 574 -19.70 22.38 -13.71
CA ALA A 574 -21.05 22.01 -13.31
C ALA A 574 -21.73 23.18 -12.58
N ILE A 575 -22.94 23.54 -12.99
CA ILE A 575 -23.75 24.64 -12.44
C ILE A 575 -24.94 24.11 -11.65
N SER A 576 -25.58 24.95 -10.83
CA SER A 576 -26.78 24.53 -10.07
C SER A 576 -27.98 24.32 -10.99
N HIS A 577 -29.01 23.62 -10.51
CA HIS A 577 -30.27 23.47 -11.27
C HIS A 577 -30.92 24.83 -11.58
N ASP A 578 -30.89 25.78 -10.62
CA ASP A 578 -31.51 27.09 -10.77
C ASP A 578 -30.78 27.94 -11.83
N GLU A 579 -29.43 27.95 -11.81
CA GLU A 579 -28.60 28.64 -12.83
C GLU A 579 -28.80 28.03 -14.22
N LEU A 580 -28.93 26.69 -14.29
CA LEU A 580 -29.27 26.00 -15.52
C LEU A 580 -30.67 26.40 -16.03
N LEU A 581 -31.69 26.42 -15.16
CA LEU A 581 -33.05 26.81 -15.55
C LEU A 581 -33.09 28.23 -16.11
N GLU A 582 -32.51 29.21 -15.41
CA GLU A 582 -32.43 30.60 -15.89
C GLU A 582 -31.77 30.67 -17.28
N ARG A 583 -30.69 29.93 -17.48
CA ARG A 583 -29.97 29.85 -18.77
C ARG A 583 -30.83 29.23 -19.88
N LEU A 584 -31.61 28.19 -19.57
CA LEU A 584 -32.52 27.54 -20.51
C LEU A 584 -33.74 28.42 -20.84
N GLU A 585 -34.34 29.10 -19.86
CA GLU A 585 -35.46 30.02 -20.09
C GLU A 585 -35.07 31.21 -20.97
N ASN A 586 -33.86 31.73 -20.78
CA ASN A 586 -33.25 32.74 -21.65
C ASN A 586 -32.79 32.20 -23.03
N LYS A 587 -32.97 30.90 -23.29
CA LYS A 587 -32.64 30.18 -24.53
C LYS A 587 -31.14 30.17 -24.88
N GLU A 588 -30.26 30.28 -23.89
CA GLU A 588 -28.81 30.31 -24.07
C GLU A 588 -28.21 28.90 -24.24
N LEU A 589 -28.71 28.15 -25.23
CA LEU A 589 -28.29 26.78 -25.54
C LEU A 589 -26.87 26.68 -26.11
N LYS A 590 -26.27 27.79 -26.54
CA LYS A 590 -24.92 27.82 -27.09
C LYS A 590 -23.90 28.18 -26.01
N TYR A 591 -22.79 27.45 -25.98
CA TYR A 591 -21.67 27.72 -25.07
C TYR A 591 -20.47 28.31 -25.84
N GLU A 592 -19.76 29.24 -25.20
CA GLU A 592 -18.54 29.83 -25.73
C GLU A 592 -17.32 29.13 -25.13
N ALA A 593 -16.30 28.85 -25.95
CA ALA A 593 -15.05 28.26 -25.49
C ALA A 593 -14.21 29.32 -24.75
N ARG A 594 -14.14 29.21 -23.42
CA ARG A 594 -13.47 30.11 -22.48
C ARG A 594 -12.38 29.36 -21.72
N GLY A 595 -11.15 29.45 -22.22
CA GLY A 595 -9.98 28.79 -21.64
C GLY A 595 -8.67 29.32 -22.23
N PRO A 596 -7.50 28.90 -21.70
CA PRO A 596 -6.21 29.33 -22.23
C PRO A 596 -5.94 28.77 -23.64
N GLU A 597 -5.12 29.49 -24.41
CA GLU A 597 -4.76 29.14 -25.79
C GLU A 597 -3.93 27.84 -25.92
N ARG A 598 -3.27 27.41 -24.83
CA ARG A 598 -2.45 26.20 -24.79
C ARG A 598 -2.57 25.47 -23.48
N PHE A 599 -2.46 24.14 -23.53
CA PHE A 599 -2.24 23.31 -22.35
C PHE A 599 -1.05 23.82 -21.53
N ARG A 600 -1.21 23.75 -20.21
CA ARG A 600 -0.18 23.99 -19.20
C ARG A 600 -0.38 22.94 -18.12
N SER A 601 0.72 22.40 -17.59
CA SER A 601 0.69 21.38 -16.54
C SER A 601 -0.29 21.76 -15.42
N GLU A 602 -1.17 20.82 -15.08
CA GLU A 602 -2.31 21.02 -14.19
C GLU A 602 -1.92 21.77 -12.90
N ARG A 603 -2.65 22.85 -12.62
CA ARG A 603 -2.43 23.72 -11.46
C ARG A 603 -3.44 23.38 -10.38
N LYS A 604 -3.02 22.59 -9.40
CA LYS A 604 -3.84 22.30 -8.23
C LYS A 604 -3.92 23.55 -7.37
N SER A 605 -5.13 24.04 -7.11
CA SER A 605 -5.34 25.11 -6.13
C SER A 605 -5.01 24.57 -4.74
N VAL A 606 -3.90 25.02 -4.17
CA VAL A 606 -3.45 24.67 -2.83
C VAL A 606 -3.49 25.94 -2.01
N PHE A 607 -4.31 26.01 -0.96
CA PHE A 607 -4.33 27.15 -0.04
C PHE A 607 -3.59 26.79 1.25
N ARG A 608 -2.26 26.91 1.22
CA ARG A 608 -1.37 26.59 2.36
C ARG A 608 -0.37 27.72 2.59
N ARG A 609 -0.13 28.08 3.84
CA ARG A 609 0.98 28.96 4.23
C ARG A 609 2.27 28.14 4.23
N VAL A 610 3.27 28.58 3.47
CA VAL A 610 4.53 27.89 3.23
C VAL A 610 5.71 28.85 3.42
N GLY A 611 6.90 28.29 3.62
CA GLY A 611 8.13 29.08 3.66
C GLY A 611 8.61 29.42 2.25
N LEU A 612 9.08 30.64 2.06
CA LEU A 612 9.88 31.02 0.89
C LEU A 612 11.21 31.59 1.42
N ILE A 613 12.32 31.01 0.99
CA ILE A 613 13.67 31.37 1.43
C ILE A 613 14.35 32.13 0.28
N HIS A 614 15.02 33.24 0.61
CA HIS A 614 15.89 33.98 -0.28
C HIS A 614 17.09 34.46 0.52
N GLU A 615 18.30 34.14 0.03
CA GLU A 615 19.55 34.31 0.80
C GLU A 615 19.37 33.73 2.23
N ASP A 616 19.75 34.46 3.28
CA ASP A 616 19.66 34.03 4.67
C ASP A 616 18.28 34.30 5.31
N HIS A 617 17.26 34.70 4.54
CA HIS A 617 15.96 35.10 5.06
C HIS A 617 14.82 34.17 4.62
N ARG A 618 14.07 33.68 5.61
CA ARG A 618 12.80 32.97 5.41
C ARG A 618 11.62 33.93 5.57
N TYR A 619 10.71 33.85 4.62
CA TYR A 619 9.49 34.63 4.49
C TYR A 619 8.27 33.71 4.53
N HIS A 620 7.13 34.21 5.00
CA HIS A 620 5.88 33.48 4.90
C HIS A 620 5.11 33.90 3.66
N VAL A 621 4.77 32.94 2.81
CA VAL A 621 3.88 33.15 1.67
C VAL A 621 2.70 32.18 1.74
N THR A 622 1.59 32.60 1.16
CA THR A 622 0.44 31.73 0.92
C THR A 622 0.60 31.15 -0.48
N MET A 623 0.88 29.85 -0.57
CA MET A 623 0.74 29.16 -1.85
C MET A 623 -0.74 29.21 -2.26
N ARG A 624 -0.97 29.35 -3.57
CA ARG A 624 -2.29 29.41 -4.21
C ARG A 624 -2.49 28.30 -5.22
N ASP A 625 -1.47 28.07 -6.06
CA ASP A 625 -1.45 26.97 -7.02
C ASP A 625 -0.11 26.24 -6.95
N LEU A 626 -0.13 24.94 -7.21
CA LEU A 626 1.06 24.10 -7.41
C LEU A 626 0.91 23.25 -8.68
N SER A 627 1.96 23.15 -9.48
CA SER A 627 2.09 22.21 -10.61
C SER A 627 3.46 21.54 -10.57
N LYS A 628 3.71 20.57 -11.48
CA LYS A 628 5.02 19.90 -11.60
C LYS A 628 6.17 20.88 -11.86
N THR A 629 5.90 22.01 -12.51
CA THR A 629 6.92 22.94 -13.03
C THR A 629 6.92 24.30 -12.35
N GLY A 630 6.03 24.55 -11.38
CA GLY A 630 6.01 25.83 -10.68
C GLY A 630 4.90 25.97 -9.65
N ALA A 631 4.83 27.16 -9.04
CA ALA A 631 3.81 27.52 -8.07
C ALA A 631 3.35 28.97 -8.26
N ARG A 632 2.14 29.29 -7.80
CA ARG A 632 1.73 30.67 -7.53
C ARG A 632 1.72 30.89 -6.02
N VAL A 633 2.38 31.95 -5.57
CA VAL A 633 2.44 32.35 -4.16
C VAL A 633 2.01 33.80 -3.98
N GLU A 634 1.49 34.13 -2.80
CA GLU A 634 1.07 35.47 -2.41
C GLU A 634 1.63 35.84 -1.03
N GLY A 635 2.13 37.06 -0.85
CA GLY A 635 2.57 37.58 0.45
C GLY A 635 3.85 38.41 0.44
N LEU A 636 4.54 38.55 -0.69
CA LEU A 636 5.76 39.35 -0.79
C LEU A 636 5.63 40.49 -1.79
N LEU A 637 5.84 41.73 -1.32
CA LEU A 637 5.67 42.91 -2.15
C LEU A 637 6.85 43.12 -3.11
N ASN A 638 6.56 43.24 -4.40
CA ASN A 638 7.47 43.68 -5.47
C ASN A 638 8.80 42.90 -5.57
N VAL A 639 8.75 41.58 -5.36
CA VAL A 639 9.92 40.69 -5.63
C VAL A 639 10.32 40.83 -7.11
N PRO A 640 11.59 41.10 -7.45
CA PRO A 640 12.01 41.21 -8.85
C PRO A 640 11.78 39.93 -9.66
N VAL A 641 11.62 40.08 -10.98
CA VAL A 641 11.69 38.95 -11.91
C VAL A 641 13.15 38.47 -11.98
N ASP A 642 13.33 37.18 -12.23
CA ASP A 642 14.59 36.43 -12.22
C ASP A 642 15.30 36.30 -10.85
N THR A 643 14.64 36.72 -9.76
CA THR A 643 15.07 36.40 -8.40
C THR A 643 15.03 34.88 -8.16
N GLN A 644 16.14 34.31 -7.66
CA GLN A 644 16.22 32.92 -7.21
C GLN A 644 15.67 32.78 -5.79
N VAL A 645 14.77 31.83 -5.57
CA VAL A 645 14.12 31.55 -4.28
C VAL A 645 14.04 30.05 -4.04
N VAL A 646 13.94 29.63 -2.79
CA VAL A 646 13.65 28.23 -2.43
C VAL A 646 12.29 28.16 -1.76
N LEU A 647 11.36 27.42 -2.35
CA LEU A 647 10.03 27.20 -1.78
C LEU A 647 10.09 25.97 -0.86
N ASP A 648 9.76 26.17 0.41
CA ASP A 648 9.70 25.13 1.44
C ASP A 648 8.28 24.57 1.52
N LEU A 649 8.09 23.40 0.91
CA LEU A 649 6.82 22.66 0.87
C LEU A 649 6.54 21.88 2.17
N GLY A 650 7.42 22.00 3.16
CA GLY A 650 7.33 21.35 4.46
C GLY A 650 7.86 19.91 4.47
N GLY A 651 8.17 19.42 5.67
CA GLY A 651 8.75 18.07 5.85
C GLY A 651 10.08 17.88 5.12
N GLY A 652 10.91 18.92 5.03
CA GLY A 652 12.22 18.92 4.36
C GLY A 652 12.19 18.97 2.83
N GLN A 653 11.04 19.25 2.22
CA GLN A 653 10.87 19.34 0.77
C GLN A 653 11.17 20.76 0.27
N LEU A 654 12.40 20.98 -0.18
CA LEU A 654 12.84 22.27 -0.74
C LEU A 654 12.83 22.24 -2.27
N ALA A 655 12.07 23.15 -2.89
CA ALA A 655 12.02 23.32 -4.34
C ALA A 655 12.72 24.62 -4.75
N VAL A 656 13.87 24.52 -5.41
CA VAL A 656 14.59 25.67 -5.99
C VAL A 656 13.78 26.23 -7.16
N ALA A 657 13.58 27.54 -7.16
CA ALA A 657 12.69 28.22 -8.10
C ALA A 657 13.24 29.59 -8.54
N VAL A 658 12.74 30.07 -9.68
CA VAL A 658 12.97 31.43 -10.19
C VAL A 658 11.65 32.17 -10.32
N VAL A 659 11.61 33.43 -9.87
CA VAL A 659 10.45 34.31 -10.03
C VAL A 659 10.32 34.72 -11.51
N ARG A 660 9.30 34.21 -12.22
CA ARG A 660 9.06 34.55 -13.64
C ARG A 660 7.96 35.57 -13.87
N ARG A 661 7.14 35.83 -12.84
CA ARG A 661 6.10 36.86 -12.83
C ARG A 661 5.99 37.42 -11.43
N SER A 662 5.86 38.73 -11.30
CA SER A 662 5.63 39.41 -10.03
C SER A 662 4.68 40.58 -10.25
N GLU A 663 3.56 40.58 -9.52
CA GLU A 663 2.51 41.60 -9.58
C GLU A 663 2.06 41.92 -8.15
N GLU A 664 2.39 43.13 -7.69
CA GLU A 664 2.21 43.58 -6.30
C GLU A 664 2.74 42.55 -5.28
N TYR A 665 1.85 41.83 -4.60
CA TYR A 665 2.16 40.82 -3.59
C TYR A 665 2.09 39.37 -4.11
N THR A 666 1.91 39.17 -5.42
CA THR A 666 1.74 37.84 -6.06
C THR A 666 2.94 37.49 -6.92
N GLN A 667 3.51 36.29 -6.74
CA GLN A 667 4.61 35.77 -7.55
C GLN A 667 4.22 34.46 -8.26
N GLY A 668 4.66 34.34 -9.52
CA GLY A 668 4.70 33.08 -10.27
C GLY A 668 6.11 32.53 -10.28
N LEU A 669 6.29 31.35 -9.69
CA LEU A 669 7.55 30.65 -9.54
C LEU A 669 7.66 29.54 -10.61
N GLU A 670 8.82 29.41 -11.24
CA GLU A 670 9.21 28.27 -12.09
C GLU A 670 10.24 27.42 -11.32
N PHE A 671 10.01 26.12 -11.19
CA PHE A 671 10.95 25.22 -10.52
C PHE A 671 12.11 24.83 -11.44
N GLU A 672 13.33 24.82 -10.90
CA GLU A 672 14.53 24.40 -11.64
C GLU A 672 14.49 22.89 -11.95
N THR A 673 14.06 22.08 -10.97
CA THR A 673 13.79 20.65 -11.13
C THR A 673 12.29 20.40 -10.97
N PRO A 674 11.63 19.73 -11.93
CA PRO A 674 10.22 19.40 -11.79
C PRO A 674 9.92 18.52 -10.57
N LEU A 675 8.80 18.79 -9.90
CA LEU A 675 8.26 17.93 -8.86
C LEU A 675 7.77 16.59 -9.44
N ILE A 676 7.95 15.52 -8.68
CA ILE A 676 7.48 14.18 -9.01
C ILE A 676 6.09 13.93 -8.41
N SER A 677 5.40 12.89 -8.89
CA SER A 677 4.14 12.42 -8.31
C SER A 677 4.39 11.83 -6.92
N ASP A 678 3.47 12.06 -5.97
CA ASP A 678 3.44 11.29 -4.72
C ASP A 678 2.78 9.90 -4.86
N GLY A 679 2.32 9.58 -6.08
CA GLY A 679 1.57 8.38 -6.46
C GLY A 679 0.05 8.58 -6.53
N ALA A 680 -0.45 9.72 -6.06
CA ALA A 680 -1.87 9.92 -5.76
C ALA A 680 -2.28 11.41 -5.88
N ASP A 681 -1.95 11.99 -7.03
CA ASP A 681 -2.10 13.40 -7.46
C ASP A 681 -1.54 14.49 -6.54
N GLY A 682 -0.77 14.12 -5.52
CA GLY A 682 0.13 15.05 -4.84
C GLY A 682 1.41 15.24 -5.65
N LEU A 683 2.16 16.29 -5.30
CA LEU A 683 3.46 16.59 -5.87
C LEU A 683 4.49 16.75 -4.76
N CYS A 684 5.67 16.20 -4.98
CA CYS A 684 6.75 16.21 -4.00
C CYS A 684 8.13 16.36 -4.65
N THR A 685 9.13 16.71 -3.84
CA THR A 685 10.53 16.74 -4.27
C THR A 685 11.11 15.32 -4.29
N ARG A 686 11.99 15.03 -5.25
CA ARG A 686 12.67 13.73 -5.40
C ARG A 686 13.47 13.36 -4.14
N HIS A 687 14.20 14.34 -3.60
CA HIS A 687 14.95 14.23 -2.36
C HIS A 687 14.38 15.20 -1.32
N ARG A 688 14.61 14.89 -0.03
CA ARG A 688 14.36 15.77 1.11
C ARG A 688 15.69 16.07 1.78
N VAL A 689 15.82 17.22 2.43
CA VAL A 689 17.02 17.49 3.23
C VAL A 689 17.04 16.56 4.44
N SER A 690 18.22 16.01 4.75
CA SER A 690 18.35 14.95 5.75
C SER A 690 18.13 15.47 7.17
N PRO A 691 17.32 14.80 8.01
CA PRO A 691 17.20 15.11 9.43
C PRO A 691 18.55 15.07 10.17
N TYR A 692 19.49 14.25 9.71
CA TYR A 692 20.84 14.19 10.26
C TYR A 692 21.63 15.48 9.99
N GLU A 693 21.49 16.06 8.78
CA GLU A 693 22.12 17.33 8.41
C GLU A 693 21.51 18.47 9.24
N ILE A 694 20.17 18.52 9.33
CA ILE A 694 19.44 19.53 10.12
C ILE A 694 19.81 19.45 11.61
N ALA A 695 19.84 18.26 12.21
CA ALA A 695 20.25 18.08 13.60
C ALA A 695 21.71 18.50 13.83
N SER A 696 22.61 18.22 12.88
CA SER A 696 24.02 18.64 12.97
C SER A 696 24.21 20.16 12.85
N ALA A 697 23.37 20.83 12.05
CA ALA A 697 23.43 22.27 11.83
C ALA A 697 22.73 23.09 12.93
N SER A 698 21.66 22.56 13.54
CA SER A 698 20.88 23.21 14.61
C SER A 698 21.25 22.77 16.03
N ASN A 699 22.20 21.84 16.18
CA ASN A 699 22.59 21.24 17.46
C ASN A 699 21.40 20.68 18.28
N ALA A 700 20.36 20.22 17.58
CA ALA A 700 19.10 19.72 18.13
C ALA A 700 19.08 18.18 18.18
N PRO A 701 18.27 17.56 19.07
CA PRO A 701 18.09 16.10 19.05
C PRO A 701 17.46 15.64 17.73
N LEU A 702 17.91 14.49 17.22
CA LEU A 702 17.35 13.88 16.01
C LEU A 702 15.86 13.55 16.22
N ALA A 703 15.03 14.03 15.31
CA ALA A 703 13.60 13.75 15.25
C ALA A 703 13.17 13.58 13.78
N SER A 704 11.99 12.99 13.56
CA SER A 704 11.32 13.04 12.26
C SER A 704 10.95 14.49 11.92
N LEU A 705 10.80 14.79 10.63
CA LEU A 705 10.66 16.18 10.20
C LEU A 705 9.28 16.73 10.60
N PRO A 706 9.20 17.81 11.39
CA PRO A 706 7.95 18.55 11.54
C PRO A 706 7.56 19.18 10.19
N GLU A 707 6.33 19.71 10.10
CA GLU A 707 5.93 20.47 8.91
C GLU A 707 6.90 21.62 8.60
N ASP A 708 7.43 22.28 9.62
CA ASP A 708 8.39 23.37 9.49
C ASP A 708 9.71 23.06 10.22
N PRO A 709 10.66 22.37 9.58
CA PRO A 709 11.97 22.09 10.16
C PRO A 709 12.95 23.28 10.05
N TYR A 710 12.65 24.27 9.20
CA TYR A 710 13.57 25.36 8.86
C TYR A 710 13.37 26.63 9.68
N ALA A 711 12.22 26.81 10.33
CA ALA A 711 11.99 27.92 11.26
C ALA A 711 13.04 27.99 12.38
N LEU A 712 13.51 26.84 12.87
CA LEU A 712 14.50 26.78 13.95
C LEU A 712 15.91 27.16 13.47
N LEU A 713 16.37 26.59 12.35
CA LEU A 713 17.68 26.90 11.75
C LEU A 713 17.83 28.39 11.39
N MET A 714 16.80 28.99 10.81
CA MET A 714 16.87 30.38 10.35
C MET A 714 16.63 31.42 11.46
N ALA A 715 16.13 30.99 12.63
CA ALA A 715 16.00 31.87 13.79
C ALA A 715 17.35 32.26 14.40
N GLU A 716 18.35 31.37 14.35
CA GLU A 716 19.71 31.68 14.80
C GLU A 716 20.46 32.59 13.82
N ASN A 717 20.37 32.33 12.51
CA ASN A 717 21.01 33.17 11.49
C ASN A 717 20.48 34.61 11.44
N ALA A 718 19.20 34.84 11.81
CA ALA A 718 18.63 36.17 11.93
C ALA A 718 19.35 37.07 12.98
N ALA A 719 20.14 36.50 13.88
CA ALA A 719 20.96 37.25 14.84
C ALA A 719 22.17 37.99 14.18
N ASN A 720 22.57 37.60 12.96
CA ASN A 720 23.74 38.19 12.28
C ASN A 720 23.48 39.53 11.57
N GLY A 721 22.30 40.14 11.75
CA GLY A 721 22.05 41.55 11.41
C GLY A 721 21.84 41.88 9.92
N THR A 722 21.71 40.88 9.04
CA THR A 722 21.28 41.08 7.65
C THR A 722 19.79 41.46 7.60
N ARG A 723 19.43 42.47 6.80
CA ARG A 723 18.06 42.98 6.71
C ARG A 723 17.29 42.25 5.61
N LYS A 724 16.07 41.78 5.92
CA LYS A 724 15.11 41.25 4.92
C LYS A 724 14.98 42.19 3.72
N GLN A 725 15.21 41.66 2.52
CA GLN A 725 15.14 42.40 1.26
C GLN A 725 13.69 42.67 0.81
N PHE A 726 12.77 41.73 1.09
CA PHE A 726 11.36 41.84 0.70
C PHE A 726 10.45 42.16 1.88
N LEU A 727 9.29 42.76 1.60
CA LEU A 727 8.29 43.10 2.61
C LEU A 727 7.17 42.04 2.63
N GLU A 728 6.95 41.41 3.78
CA GLU A 728 5.80 40.52 4.01
C GLU A 728 4.50 41.34 4.13
N VAL A 729 3.47 40.91 3.39
CA VAL A 729 2.14 41.49 3.39
C VAL A 729 1.16 40.47 3.96
N ASP A 730 0.41 40.84 5.00
CA ASP A 730 -0.61 39.96 5.57
C ASP A 730 -1.85 39.89 4.67
N THR A 731 -1.90 38.86 3.82
CA THR A 731 -3.00 38.61 2.87
C THR A 731 -4.25 38.00 3.52
N SER A 732 -4.22 37.67 4.82
CA SER A 732 -5.34 37.02 5.53
C SER A 732 -6.62 37.88 5.50
N ASN A 733 -6.49 39.20 5.65
CA ASN A 733 -7.62 40.13 5.71
C ASN A 733 -8.16 40.59 4.34
N ALA A 734 -7.36 40.50 3.26
CA ALA A 734 -7.81 40.92 1.92
C ALA A 734 -8.91 40.01 1.34
N SER A 735 -8.90 38.73 1.73
CA SER A 735 -9.83 37.70 1.24
C SER A 735 -11.29 37.89 1.69
N ARG A 736 -11.53 38.47 2.89
CA ARG A 736 -12.89 38.68 3.42
C ARG A 736 -13.73 39.66 2.59
N LYS A 737 -13.11 40.61 1.88
CA LYS A 737 -13.82 41.60 1.05
C LYS A 737 -14.22 41.12 -0.35
N ARG A 738 -13.65 39.99 -0.84
CA ARG A 738 -14.03 39.39 -2.14
C ARG A 738 -15.12 38.31 -2.05
N LYS A 739 -15.58 37.96 -0.84
CA LYS A 739 -16.77 37.09 -0.63
C LYS A 739 -18.07 37.88 -0.37
N ALA A 740 -18.05 39.19 -0.62
CA ALA A 740 -19.16 40.11 -0.33
C ALA A 740 -19.44 41.08 -1.50
N GLY A 741 -19.15 40.65 -2.73
CA GLY A 741 -19.37 41.38 -3.98
C GLY A 741 -19.47 40.41 -5.14
#